data_AF-A0A9P5U4L8-F1
#
_entry.id   AF-A0A9P5U4L8-F1
#
_cell.length_a   1.000
_cell.length_b   1.000
_cell.length_c   1.000
_cell.angle_alpha   90.00
_cell.angle_beta   90.00
_cell.angle_gamma   90.00
#
_symmetry.space_group_name_H-M   'P 1'
#
loop_
_entity.id
_entity.type
_entity.pdbx_description
1 polymer ?
#
loop_
_entity_poly.entity_id
_entity_poly.type
_entity_poly.pdbx_seq_one_letter_code
_entity_poly.pdbx_strand_id
1 'polypeptide(L)'
;MRLGVRVCTVSLLNIKSACLVSSTTAPNFTAMGTSLSTVSVPDWQTACASKFNCTSEGLVNILGEAIFPTCPANGSLPPDVWGISNRACEQSCGIFTQSVDFTSSALTMSTWLLPWLALIAQLPFEANGSINFMSACLSIGSPALAAYSIALTAFNRRYISIAFRKIKDRAQHNSRCRYMVERVDAAAFILRETQQCPMRANQRAGELASLIILDDDNGQQKFWITAEKDLRNTRRGFTQSFLAQVLFAFLAYLISFIAAVHDSLGSPDVGNQFASSTVWSWMFPIVFGYVRVGSQCKVGTIKKALTDHKFIPERDITGKVEYVAQTGLCPNADLHILSDARSGAFSTFRETLPLLPIHQRHASGASQSEIPSLHTRDVCSGSQAPFPHMSRKGSVGRDSQSDYVLAQQGIPKLSPNDFDESPSPLLTWWGFDVRGDERTEGPIFNYARIFTWFTFAGHVQRGFENGISSFRTMFNPSTARDAAIRCRLEPELRAFIPLSSLHQHPHIIHHMFQAALVALFLQWGTTGAAILVAYWTPAVGLGCRSGGYLIYGIAATVSWLMLVFSNLISHEVMQRLEVRDQRGTRGLSALAVIMRITGKTLAIFNAAWLIASGVMEDIGAFQTCWCDTDAFQYHGNGWISVFKDASDLRNVAGGTWIGGFVWSMGVCLAVSAVFAYQVNGERNSLD
;
A
#
# COMPACT_ATOMS: atom_id res chain seq x y z
N MET A 1 -21.34 25.50 30.26
CA MET A 1 -20.15 25.06 29.50
C MET A 1 -18.99 24.85 30.46
N ARG A 2 -18.66 23.59 30.78
CA ARG A 2 -17.44 23.19 31.49
C ARG A 2 -16.73 22.19 30.57
N LEU A 3 -15.63 22.60 29.94
CA LEU A 3 -14.76 21.70 29.20
C LEU A 3 -13.86 20.96 30.21
N GLY A 4 -14.14 19.68 30.44
CA GLY A 4 -13.23 18.78 31.12
C GLY A 4 -12.20 18.24 30.13
N VAL A 5 -11.01 18.85 30.10
CA VAL A 5 -9.85 18.28 29.42
C VAL A 5 -9.21 17.28 30.38
N ARG A 6 -9.37 15.98 30.11
CA ARG A 6 -8.55 14.94 30.73
C ARG A 6 -7.20 14.93 30.02
N VAL A 7 -6.21 15.58 30.63
CA VAL A 7 -4.80 15.39 30.30
C VAL A 7 -4.39 14.03 30.86
N CYS A 8 -4.12 13.05 30.00
CA CYS A 8 -3.39 11.85 30.39
C CYS A 8 -1.92 12.23 30.57
N THR A 9 -1.54 12.54 31.81
CA THR A 9 -0.14 12.55 32.25
C THR A 9 0.40 11.13 32.13
N VAL A 10 1.14 10.86 31.05
CA VAL A 10 2.02 9.69 30.98
C VAL A 10 3.26 10.02 31.79
N SER A 11 3.40 9.38 32.95
CA SER A 11 4.52 9.52 33.86
C SER A 11 5.85 9.24 33.17
N LEU A 12 6.74 10.24 33.14
CA LEU A 12 8.13 10.23 32.66
C LEU A 12 9.10 9.43 33.57
N LEU A 13 8.64 8.33 34.14
CA LEU A 13 9.38 7.49 35.09
C LEU A 13 9.38 6.04 34.58
N ASN A 14 10.03 5.78 33.44
CA ASN A 14 10.53 4.43 33.07
C ASN A 14 11.39 4.38 31.79
N ILE A 15 12.09 5.46 31.41
CA ILE A 15 13.02 5.42 30.27
C ILE A 15 14.37 4.75 30.64
N LYS A 16 14.68 4.55 31.93
CA LYS A 16 15.92 3.87 32.34
C LYS A 16 15.94 2.35 32.11
N SER A 17 14.81 1.72 31.79
CA SER A 17 14.72 0.25 31.69
C SER A 17 14.66 -0.29 30.25
N ALA A 18 14.55 0.58 29.24
CA ALA A 18 14.49 0.19 27.83
C ALA A 18 15.88 0.09 27.16
N CYS A 19 16.95 0.56 27.80
CA CYS A 19 18.33 0.44 27.29
C CYS A 19 19.02 -0.89 27.64
N LEU A 20 18.32 -1.87 28.24
CA LEU A 20 18.93 -3.09 28.78
C LEU A 20 18.40 -4.41 28.19
N VAL A 21 17.78 -4.40 27.01
CA VAL A 21 17.33 -5.65 26.36
C VAL A 21 18.13 -5.93 25.10
N SER A 22 19.04 -6.91 25.25
CA SER A 22 19.39 -7.94 24.27
C SER A 22 20.50 -7.61 23.26
N SER A 23 21.71 -7.57 23.79
CA SER A 23 22.90 -8.16 23.18
C SER A 23 22.74 -9.69 23.04
N THR A 24 21.90 -10.18 22.14
CA THR A 24 21.92 -11.61 21.78
C THR A 24 21.59 -11.81 20.31
N THR A 25 22.61 -11.65 19.47
CA THR A 25 22.94 -12.54 18.33
C THR A 25 24.31 -12.11 17.80
N ALA A 26 25.37 -12.43 18.54
CA ALA A 26 26.70 -12.61 17.97
C ALA A 26 26.87 -14.12 17.69
N PRO A 27 27.49 -14.54 16.58
CA PRO A 27 27.83 -15.94 16.40
C PRO A 27 28.90 -16.33 17.45
N ASN A 28 28.69 -17.49 18.06
CA ASN A 28 29.47 -18.04 19.18
C ASN A 28 30.99 -17.91 18.98
N PHE A 29 31.63 -17.12 19.84
CA PHE A 29 33.02 -17.32 20.23
C PHE A 29 33.05 -17.58 21.74
N THR A 30 33.31 -18.84 22.09
CA THR A 30 33.66 -19.26 23.45
C THR A 30 34.99 -18.66 23.85
N ALA A 31 35.02 -17.80 24.87
CA ALA A 31 36.22 -17.51 25.65
C ALA A 31 35.85 -17.19 27.10
N MET A 32 36.67 -17.73 28.01
CA MET A 32 36.59 -17.66 29.47
C MET A 32 36.37 -16.24 30.02
N GLY A 33 35.71 -16.18 31.17
CA GLY A 33 35.38 -14.95 31.89
C GLY A 33 36.58 -14.05 32.16
N THR A 34 36.50 -12.84 31.64
CA THR A 34 37.04 -11.61 32.23
C THR A 34 36.04 -10.51 31.89
N SER A 35 35.62 -9.71 32.87
CA SER A 35 34.85 -8.49 32.63
C SER A 35 35.77 -7.50 31.90
N LEU A 36 35.68 -7.39 30.57
CA LEU A 36 36.37 -6.34 29.83
C LEU A 36 35.82 -4.99 30.31
N SER A 37 36.67 -4.23 31.00
CA SER A 37 36.36 -2.85 31.39
C SER A 37 36.50 -1.97 30.15
N THR A 38 35.40 -1.48 29.61
CA THR A 38 35.41 -0.51 28.51
C THR A 38 35.73 0.89 29.04
N VAL A 39 36.50 1.67 28.28
CA VAL A 39 36.88 3.05 28.62
C VAL A 39 36.07 4.00 27.74
N SER A 40 35.18 4.77 28.35
CA SER A 40 34.39 5.77 27.61
C SER A 40 35.23 7.02 27.35
N VAL A 41 35.28 7.45 26.08
CA VAL A 41 36.05 8.60 25.63
C VAL A 41 35.19 9.59 24.82
N PRO A 42 35.43 10.92 24.90
CA PRO A 42 34.67 11.93 24.15
C PRO A 42 34.86 11.87 22.63
N ASP A 43 36.01 11.38 22.18
CA ASP A 43 36.31 11.14 20.76
C ASP A 43 37.21 9.92 20.69
N TRP A 44 36.62 8.80 20.25
CA TRP A 44 37.33 7.53 20.19
C TRP A 44 38.38 7.48 19.08
N GLN A 45 38.19 8.19 17.96
CA GLN A 45 39.13 8.21 16.85
C GLN A 45 40.39 8.98 17.24
N THR A 46 40.24 10.15 17.86
CA THR A 46 41.38 10.92 18.37
C THR A 46 42.11 10.16 19.49
N ALA A 47 41.37 9.54 20.41
CA ALA A 47 41.97 8.71 21.47
C ALA A 47 42.74 7.51 20.88
N CYS A 48 42.19 6.88 19.84
CA CYS A 48 42.83 5.77 19.14
C CYS A 48 44.09 6.23 18.40
N ALA A 49 44.01 7.31 17.61
CA ALA A 49 45.13 7.86 16.86
C ALA A 49 46.34 8.17 17.76
N SER A 50 46.09 8.67 18.98
CA SER A 50 47.15 8.99 19.96
C SER A 50 48.01 7.79 20.41
N LYS A 51 47.55 6.56 20.19
CA LYS A 51 48.29 5.32 20.52
C LYS A 51 49.34 4.95 19.48
N PHE A 52 49.27 5.53 18.29
CA PHE A 52 50.11 5.15 17.17
C PHE A 52 51.16 6.21 16.88
N ASN A 53 52.34 5.75 16.45
CA ASN A 53 53.41 6.57 15.94
C ASN A 53 53.94 5.94 14.64
N CYS A 54 54.94 6.57 14.01
CA CYS A 54 55.48 6.08 12.75
C CYS A 54 56.09 4.67 12.81
N THR A 55 56.51 4.20 14.00
CA THR A 55 57.07 2.84 14.20
C THR A 55 56.02 1.79 14.53
N SER A 56 54.76 2.17 14.71
CA SER A 56 53.69 1.23 15.04
C SER A 56 53.40 0.27 13.89
N GLU A 57 53.05 -0.97 14.24
CA GLU A 57 52.62 -1.95 13.25
C GLU A 57 51.18 -1.69 12.79
N GLY A 58 50.86 -2.13 11.57
CA GLY A 58 49.50 -2.07 11.03
C GLY A 58 49.09 -0.70 10.46
N LEU A 59 50.05 0.19 10.17
CA LEU A 59 49.82 1.42 9.43
C LEU A 59 49.46 1.12 7.96
N VAL A 60 48.52 1.87 7.40
CA VAL A 60 48.05 1.70 6.02
C VAL A 60 48.02 3.01 5.23
N ASN A 61 48.11 2.90 3.89
CA ASN A 61 47.89 3.99 2.95
C ASN A 61 46.37 4.20 2.67
N ILE A 62 46.04 5.15 1.78
CA ILE A 62 44.65 5.46 1.38
C ILE A 62 43.89 4.28 0.76
N LEU A 63 44.61 3.31 0.20
CA LEU A 63 44.03 2.10 -0.40
C LEU A 63 43.82 0.98 0.64
N GLY A 64 44.21 1.21 1.90
CA GLY A 64 44.20 0.19 2.94
C GLY A 64 45.37 -0.79 2.87
N GLU A 65 46.39 -0.52 2.04
CA GLU A 65 47.57 -1.38 1.94
C GLU A 65 48.56 -1.08 3.06
N ALA A 66 49.16 -2.13 3.62
CA ALA A 66 50.15 -2.00 4.68
C ALA A 66 51.37 -1.22 4.19
N ILE A 67 51.82 -0.27 5.00
CA ILE A 67 53.00 0.56 4.72
C ILE A 67 54.00 0.48 5.88
N PHE A 68 55.28 0.51 5.52
CA PHE A 68 56.40 0.59 6.45
C PHE A 68 57.12 1.91 6.21
N PRO A 69 56.60 3.02 6.75
CA PRO A 69 57.14 4.34 6.47
C PRO A 69 58.55 4.52 7.01
N THR A 70 59.36 5.31 6.30
CA THR A 70 60.63 5.80 6.84
C THR A 70 60.33 6.93 7.80
N CYS A 71 60.66 6.74 9.08
CA CYS A 71 60.26 7.68 10.11
C CYS A 71 61.12 8.94 10.11
N PRO A 72 60.52 10.14 10.03
CA PRO A 72 61.24 11.38 10.20
C PRO A 72 61.84 11.48 11.61
N ALA A 73 62.92 12.23 11.77
CA ALA A 73 63.68 12.31 13.02
C ALA A 73 62.85 12.83 14.23
N ASN A 74 61.73 13.51 13.97
CA ASN A 74 60.77 13.98 14.97
C ASN A 74 59.71 12.92 15.36
N GLY A 75 59.73 11.72 14.75
CA GLY A 75 58.78 10.64 15.01
C GLY A 75 57.37 10.86 14.47
N SER A 76 57.13 11.93 13.70
CA SER A 76 55.79 12.22 13.15
C SER A 76 55.41 11.24 12.05
N LEU A 77 54.09 11.03 11.87
CA LEU A 77 53.58 10.19 10.78
C LEU A 77 53.82 10.88 9.43
N PRO A 78 54.41 10.19 8.43
CA PRO A 78 54.54 10.74 7.08
C PRO A 78 53.17 10.91 6.40
N PRO A 79 53.08 11.80 5.39
CA PRO A 79 51.81 12.17 4.75
C PRO A 79 51.12 11.02 4.01
N ASP A 80 51.84 9.96 3.66
CA ASP A 80 51.28 8.80 2.97
C ASP A 80 50.54 7.84 3.93
N VAL A 81 50.69 8.03 5.24
CA VAL A 81 49.96 7.25 6.25
C VAL A 81 48.56 7.83 6.42
N TRP A 82 47.55 7.00 6.13
CA TRP A 82 46.15 7.40 6.20
C TRP A 82 45.43 6.84 7.41
N GLY A 83 45.83 5.65 7.86
CA GLY A 83 45.04 4.91 8.82
C GLY A 83 45.74 3.71 9.42
N ILE A 84 44.93 2.87 10.07
CA ILE A 84 45.36 1.63 10.70
C ILE A 84 44.50 0.44 10.24
N SER A 85 45.09 -0.74 10.19
CA SER A 85 44.38 -1.99 9.91
C SER A 85 43.40 -2.36 11.03
N ASN A 86 42.37 -3.16 10.71
CA ASN A 86 41.37 -3.62 11.67
C ASN A 86 42.01 -4.36 12.86
N ARG A 87 42.98 -5.26 12.59
CA ARG A 87 43.71 -5.96 13.65
C ARG A 87 44.41 -4.99 14.61
N ALA A 88 45.05 -3.95 14.09
CA ALA A 88 45.70 -2.93 14.91
C ALA A 88 44.68 -2.10 15.72
N CYS A 89 43.53 -1.78 15.13
CA CYS A 89 42.42 -1.10 15.80
C CYS A 89 41.87 -1.94 16.96
N GLU A 90 41.51 -3.20 16.72
CA GLU A 90 40.96 -4.08 17.77
C GLU A 90 41.94 -4.26 18.93
N GLN A 91 43.23 -4.44 18.63
CA GLN A 91 44.27 -4.64 19.65
C GLN A 91 44.55 -3.39 20.49
N SER A 92 44.58 -2.21 19.87
CA SER A 92 45.04 -0.98 20.52
C SER A 92 43.90 -0.08 20.99
N CYS A 93 42.73 -0.19 20.36
CA CYS A 93 41.59 0.70 20.52
C CYS A 93 40.27 -0.02 20.84
N GLY A 94 40.21 -1.35 20.78
CA GLY A 94 38.98 -2.12 21.03
C GLY A 94 38.39 -1.97 22.44
N ILE A 95 39.14 -1.39 23.38
CA ILE A 95 38.67 -1.04 24.73
C ILE A 95 37.89 0.29 24.78
N PHE A 96 38.05 1.14 23.76
CA PHE A 96 37.42 2.47 23.74
C PHE A 96 35.96 2.37 23.31
N THR A 97 35.10 3.12 23.99
CA THR A 97 33.73 3.34 23.59
C THR A 97 33.47 4.83 23.49
N GLN A 98 32.82 5.26 22.40
CA GLN A 98 32.40 6.64 22.28
C GLN A 98 31.42 6.98 23.41
N SER A 99 31.68 8.06 24.14
CA SER A 99 30.72 8.60 25.10
C SER A 99 29.55 9.24 24.35
N VAL A 100 28.32 8.87 24.68
CA VAL A 100 27.12 9.49 24.12
C VAL A 100 26.99 10.92 24.66
N ASP A 101 27.29 11.92 23.83
CA ASP A 101 26.88 13.30 24.10
C ASP A 101 25.45 13.50 23.59
N PHE A 102 24.51 13.56 24.53
CA PHE A 102 23.10 13.79 24.22
C PHE A 102 22.88 15.10 23.45
N THR A 103 23.69 16.14 23.72
CA THR A 103 23.55 17.45 23.08
C THR A 103 23.90 17.34 21.60
N SER A 104 25.09 16.80 21.29
CA SER A 104 25.52 16.56 19.91
C SER A 104 24.58 15.59 19.17
N SER A 105 24.16 14.50 19.83
CA SER A 105 23.23 13.53 19.26
C SER A 105 21.89 14.17 18.91
N ALA A 106 21.30 14.96 19.82
CA ALA A 106 20.02 15.63 19.59
C ALA A 106 20.10 16.67 18.46
N LEU A 107 21.21 17.41 18.36
CA LEU A 107 21.46 18.35 17.26
C LEU A 107 21.54 17.62 15.93
N THR A 108 22.29 16.52 15.88
CA THR A 108 22.46 15.69 14.68
C THR A 108 21.13 15.11 14.22
N MET A 109 20.38 14.46 15.13
CA MET A 109 19.05 13.91 14.85
C MET A 109 18.09 14.98 14.32
N SER A 110 18.11 16.18 14.92
CA SER A 110 17.24 17.30 14.52
C SER A 110 17.57 17.82 13.12
N THR A 111 18.81 17.64 12.68
CA THR A 111 19.35 18.15 11.43
C THR A 111 19.17 17.15 10.28
N TRP A 112 19.40 15.86 10.54
CA TRP A 112 19.52 14.83 9.51
C TRP A 112 18.38 13.80 9.50
N LEU A 113 17.64 13.62 10.60
CA LEU A 113 16.64 12.54 10.74
C LEU A 113 15.21 13.05 11.01
N LEU A 114 15.03 13.92 12.01
CA LEU A 114 13.71 14.39 12.46
C LEU A 114 12.86 15.02 11.35
N PRO A 115 13.41 15.80 10.39
CA PRO A 115 12.60 16.36 9.31
C PRO A 115 11.92 15.26 8.46
N TRP A 116 12.58 14.12 8.27
CA TRP A 116 12.02 12.98 7.54
C TRP A 116 10.98 12.23 8.35
N LEU A 117 11.23 12.03 9.64
CA LEU A 117 10.27 11.40 10.54
C LEU A 117 8.99 12.24 10.65
N ALA A 118 9.10 13.56 10.61
CA ALA A 118 7.93 14.45 10.58
C ALA A 118 7.07 14.25 9.31
N LEU A 119 7.69 13.93 8.16
CA LEU A 119 6.96 13.64 6.92
C LEU A 119 6.23 12.29 6.92
N ILE A 120 6.54 11.37 7.84
CA ILE A 120 5.77 10.13 8.00
C ILE A 120 4.30 10.47 8.28
N ALA A 121 4.01 11.52 9.04
CA ALA A 121 2.64 11.97 9.31
C ALA A 121 1.86 12.37 8.05
N GLN A 122 2.56 12.65 6.94
CA GLN A 122 1.93 12.99 5.66
C GLN A 122 1.69 11.77 4.76
N LEU A 123 2.20 10.59 5.09
CA LEU A 123 1.85 9.37 4.36
C LEU A 123 0.35 9.05 4.53
N PRO A 124 -0.32 8.53 3.50
CA PRO A 124 -1.76 8.33 3.53
C PRO A 124 -2.14 7.11 4.38
N PHE A 125 -2.49 7.37 5.63
CA PHE A 125 -3.01 6.38 6.57
C PHE A 125 -4.54 6.26 6.47
N GLU A 126 -5.05 6.09 5.26
CA GLU A 126 -6.49 6.11 4.97
C GLU A 126 -7.09 4.69 4.99
N ALA A 127 -6.62 3.84 5.91
CA ALA A 127 -7.10 2.49 6.16
C ALA A 127 -7.72 2.36 7.58
N ASN A 128 -8.36 1.23 7.89
CA ASN A 128 -9.06 1.07 9.17
C ASN A 128 -8.10 0.60 10.29
N GLY A 129 -8.13 1.28 11.45
CA GLY A 129 -7.46 0.83 12.69
C GLY A 129 -5.98 0.47 12.52
N SER A 130 -5.64 -0.80 12.80
CA SER A 130 -4.27 -1.35 12.73
C SER A 130 -3.66 -1.37 11.32
N ILE A 131 -4.50 -1.29 10.28
CA ILE A 131 -4.06 -1.28 8.88
C ILE A 131 -3.34 0.03 8.53
N ASN A 132 -3.60 1.11 9.27
CA ASN A 132 -2.85 2.36 9.13
C ASN A 132 -1.39 2.20 9.50
N PHE A 133 -1.14 1.51 10.62
CA PHE A 133 0.23 1.19 11.03
C PHE A 133 0.91 0.30 9.99
N MET A 134 0.22 -0.72 9.49
CA MET A 134 0.73 -1.56 8.39
C MET A 134 1.06 -0.73 7.14
N SER A 135 0.20 0.22 6.76
CA SER A 135 0.41 1.09 5.60
C SER A 135 1.65 1.98 5.79
N ALA A 136 1.91 2.42 7.02
CA ALA A 136 3.15 3.13 7.38
C ALA A 136 4.38 2.24 7.20
N CYS A 137 4.37 1.04 7.80
CA CYS A 137 5.47 0.09 7.70
C CYS A 137 5.74 -0.32 6.25
N LEU A 138 4.70 -0.52 5.45
CA LEU A 138 4.84 -0.84 4.03
C LEU A 138 5.45 0.31 3.23
N SER A 139 5.07 1.56 3.51
CA SER A 139 5.65 2.73 2.84
C SER A 139 7.11 2.95 3.20
N ILE A 140 7.44 2.86 4.50
CA ILE A 140 8.80 3.10 5.02
C ILE A 140 9.73 1.94 4.69
N GLY A 141 9.24 0.72 4.87
CA GLY A 141 9.99 -0.51 4.64
C GLY A 141 10.10 -0.92 3.18
N SER A 142 9.23 -0.40 2.30
CA SER A 142 9.33 -0.60 0.85
C SER A 142 8.88 0.66 0.09
N PRO A 143 9.76 1.67 -0.05
CA PRO A 143 9.49 2.82 -0.92
C PRO A 143 9.20 2.40 -2.35
N ALA A 144 9.83 1.31 -2.82
CA ALA A 144 9.52 0.67 -4.09
C ALA A 144 8.04 0.31 -4.23
N LEU A 145 7.43 -0.34 -3.23
CA LEU A 145 5.99 -0.66 -3.25
C LEU A 145 5.11 0.59 -3.28
N ALA A 146 5.42 1.58 -2.42
CA ALA A 146 4.65 2.82 -2.36
C ALA A 146 4.73 3.58 -3.70
N ALA A 147 5.92 3.73 -4.27
CA ALA A 147 6.13 4.37 -5.57
C ALA A 147 5.43 3.59 -6.71
N TYR A 148 5.51 2.26 -6.69
CA TYR A 148 4.82 1.40 -7.65
C TYR A 148 3.30 1.62 -7.62
N SER A 149 2.72 1.65 -6.42
CA SER A 149 1.29 1.85 -6.20
C SER A 149 0.82 3.24 -6.65
N ILE A 150 1.59 4.30 -6.35
CA ILE A 150 1.32 5.66 -6.83
C ILE A 150 1.41 5.73 -8.35
N ALA A 151 2.48 5.19 -8.94
CA ALA A 151 2.71 5.23 -10.38
C ALA A 151 1.58 4.52 -11.15
N LEU A 152 1.18 3.32 -10.71
CA LEU A 152 0.02 2.62 -11.25
C LEU A 152 -1.24 3.49 -11.20
N THR A 153 -1.50 4.09 -10.03
CA THR A 153 -2.68 4.94 -9.84
C THR A 153 -2.66 6.12 -10.82
N ALA A 154 -1.50 6.77 -11.00
CA ALA A 154 -1.33 7.90 -11.91
C ALA A 154 -1.54 7.51 -13.39
N PHE A 155 -0.95 6.40 -13.84
CA PHE A 155 -1.10 5.92 -15.22
C PHE A 155 -2.55 5.51 -15.53
N ASN A 156 -3.17 4.78 -14.61
CA ASN A 156 -4.57 4.36 -14.72
C ASN A 156 -5.52 5.56 -14.77
N ARG A 157 -5.25 6.59 -13.95
CA ARG A 157 -6.03 7.83 -13.90
C ARG A 157 -5.96 8.59 -15.23
N ARG A 158 -4.79 8.68 -15.85
CA ARG A 158 -4.63 9.27 -17.18
C ARG A 158 -5.35 8.46 -18.25
N TYR A 159 -5.20 7.13 -18.23
CA TYR A 159 -5.85 6.24 -19.19
C TYR A 159 -7.36 6.42 -19.22
N ILE A 160 -8.01 6.37 -18.04
CA ILE A 160 -9.47 6.51 -17.98
C ILE A 160 -9.94 7.92 -18.37
N SER A 161 -9.15 8.95 -18.06
CA SER A 161 -9.45 10.34 -18.45
C SER A 161 -9.46 10.50 -19.97
N ILE A 162 -8.47 9.92 -20.67
CA ILE A 162 -8.41 9.95 -22.14
C ILE A 162 -9.56 9.16 -22.74
N ALA A 163 -9.88 7.99 -22.18
CA ALA A 163 -10.98 7.15 -22.67
C ALA A 163 -12.34 7.87 -22.56
N PHE A 164 -12.63 8.48 -21.41
CA PHE A 164 -13.90 9.18 -21.18
C PHE A 164 -14.01 10.50 -21.94
N ARG A 165 -12.91 11.20 -22.25
CA ARG A 165 -12.94 12.36 -23.14
C ARG A 165 -13.49 12.02 -24.51
N LYS A 166 -13.01 10.92 -25.13
CA LYS A 166 -13.53 10.46 -26.42
C LYS A 166 -15.02 10.13 -26.37
N ILE A 167 -15.52 9.69 -25.22
CA ILE A 167 -16.95 9.42 -24.99
C ILE A 167 -17.71 10.76 -24.86
N LYS A 168 -17.17 11.71 -24.09
CA LYS A 168 -17.70 13.06 -23.91
C LYS A 168 -17.82 13.80 -25.24
N ASP A 169 -16.77 13.81 -26.05
CA ASP A 169 -16.75 14.47 -27.36
C ASP A 169 -17.88 13.93 -28.25
N ARG A 170 -18.06 12.60 -28.29
CA ARG A 170 -19.16 11.96 -29.03
C ARG A 170 -20.54 12.34 -28.49
N ALA A 171 -20.70 12.44 -27.17
CA ALA A 171 -21.96 12.86 -26.55
C ALA A 171 -22.29 14.33 -26.86
N GLN A 172 -21.29 15.23 -26.86
CA GLN A 172 -21.47 16.65 -27.14
C GLN A 172 -21.98 16.94 -28.56
N HIS A 173 -21.50 16.18 -29.55
CA HIS A 173 -21.90 16.34 -30.95
C HIS A 173 -23.32 15.83 -31.25
N ASN A 174 -23.95 15.10 -30.32
CA ASN A 174 -25.31 14.59 -30.49
C ASN A 174 -26.26 15.34 -29.54
N SER A 175 -27.14 16.18 -30.10
CA SER A 175 -28.09 16.98 -29.32
C SER A 175 -28.95 16.14 -28.37
N ARG A 176 -29.26 14.89 -28.73
CA ARG A 176 -30.03 13.96 -27.90
C ARG A 176 -29.25 13.38 -26.72
N CYS A 177 -27.92 13.40 -26.76
CA CYS A 177 -27.04 12.88 -25.70
C CYS A 177 -26.50 13.98 -24.78
N ARG A 178 -26.94 15.23 -24.94
CA ARG A 178 -26.35 16.37 -24.22
C ARG A 178 -26.45 16.23 -22.70
N TYR A 179 -27.55 15.66 -22.20
CA TYR A 179 -27.73 15.37 -20.77
C TYR A 179 -26.72 14.35 -20.20
N MET A 180 -26.13 13.51 -21.06
CA MET A 180 -25.13 12.52 -20.64
C MET A 180 -23.73 13.14 -20.47
N VAL A 181 -23.47 14.33 -21.00
CA VAL A 181 -22.14 14.95 -20.94
C VAL A 181 -21.66 15.12 -19.50
N GLU A 182 -22.51 15.69 -18.64
CA GLU A 182 -22.20 15.86 -17.21
C GLU A 182 -22.04 14.51 -16.50
N ARG A 183 -22.86 13.51 -16.87
CA ARG A 183 -22.77 12.15 -16.31
C ARG A 183 -21.47 11.45 -16.70
N VAL A 184 -21.01 11.62 -17.94
CA VAL A 184 -19.75 11.05 -18.43
C VAL A 184 -18.57 11.67 -17.69
N ASP A 185 -18.57 12.99 -17.48
CA ASP A 185 -17.54 13.69 -16.70
C ASP A 185 -17.49 13.20 -15.24
N ALA A 186 -18.67 13.10 -14.60
CA ALA A 186 -18.81 12.62 -13.24
C ALA A 186 -18.37 11.16 -13.12
N ALA A 187 -18.79 10.28 -14.04
CA ALA A 187 -18.37 8.88 -14.07
C ALA A 187 -16.86 8.75 -14.24
N ALA A 188 -16.24 9.54 -15.12
CA ALA A 188 -14.80 9.59 -15.25
C ALA A 188 -14.13 9.99 -13.93
N PHE A 189 -14.69 10.97 -13.20
CA PHE A 189 -14.18 11.35 -11.87
C PHE A 189 -14.29 10.21 -10.86
N ILE A 190 -15.47 9.58 -10.74
CA ILE A 190 -15.69 8.47 -9.80
C ILE A 190 -14.71 7.33 -10.08
N LEU A 191 -14.56 6.89 -11.34
CA LEU A 191 -13.67 5.78 -11.71
C LEU A 191 -12.20 6.02 -11.32
N ARG A 192 -11.76 7.29 -11.36
CA ARG A 192 -10.41 7.69 -10.95
C ARG A 192 -10.19 7.50 -9.46
N GLU A 193 -11.16 7.89 -8.64
CA GLU A 193 -11.10 7.82 -7.18
C GLU A 193 -11.34 6.39 -6.66
N THR A 194 -12.17 5.60 -7.36
CA THR A 194 -12.49 4.22 -6.95
C THR A 194 -11.32 3.24 -7.01
N GLN A 195 -10.15 3.63 -7.52
CA GLN A 195 -8.93 2.81 -7.45
C GLN A 195 -8.55 2.43 -6.00
N GLN A 196 -8.98 3.23 -5.02
CA GLN A 196 -8.64 3.07 -3.61
C GLN A 196 -9.56 2.10 -2.85
N CYS A 197 -10.62 1.62 -3.50
CA CYS A 197 -11.62 0.74 -2.91
C CYS A 197 -11.86 -0.46 -3.86
N PRO A 198 -12.04 -1.68 -3.35
CA PRO A 198 -12.47 -2.80 -4.19
C PRO A 198 -13.86 -2.52 -4.78
N MET A 199 -13.93 -2.35 -6.10
CA MET A 199 -15.17 -2.12 -6.81
C MET A 199 -15.59 -3.32 -7.64
N ARG A 200 -16.91 -3.55 -7.71
CA ARG A 200 -17.55 -4.46 -8.65
C ARG A 200 -18.72 -3.77 -9.34
N ALA A 201 -19.14 -4.32 -10.48
CA ALA A 201 -20.31 -3.87 -11.22
C ALA A 201 -21.41 -4.93 -11.13
N ASN A 202 -22.66 -4.50 -10.98
CA ASN A 202 -23.83 -5.38 -10.98
C ASN A 202 -24.77 -5.04 -12.14
N GLN A 203 -25.12 -6.05 -12.93
CA GLN A 203 -25.94 -5.91 -14.14
C GLN A 203 -27.08 -6.93 -14.22
N ARG A 204 -27.33 -7.71 -13.17
CA ARG A 204 -28.28 -8.84 -13.21
C ARG A 204 -29.69 -8.43 -13.57
N ALA A 205 -30.18 -7.39 -12.91
CA ALA A 205 -31.49 -6.80 -13.19
C ALA A 205 -31.40 -5.60 -14.15
N GLY A 206 -30.27 -5.42 -14.85
CA GLY A 206 -30.03 -4.25 -15.69
C GLY A 206 -29.62 -2.99 -14.92
N GLU A 207 -29.18 -3.11 -13.66
CA GLU A 207 -28.96 -2.00 -12.74
C GLU A 207 -27.85 -1.04 -13.19
N LEU A 208 -26.68 -1.55 -13.61
CA LEU A 208 -25.60 -0.71 -14.13
C LEU A 208 -26.05 0.01 -15.42
N ALA A 209 -26.68 -0.69 -16.35
CA ALA A 209 -27.14 -0.07 -17.59
C ALA A 209 -28.21 1.00 -17.35
N SER A 210 -29.12 0.74 -16.41
CA SER A 210 -30.13 1.69 -15.96
C SER A 210 -29.47 2.96 -15.43
N LEU A 211 -28.50 2.79 -14.53
CA LEU A 211 -27.71 3.87 -13.94
C LEU A 211 -26.96 4.72 -14.99
N ILE A 212 -26.62 4.14 -16.15
CA ILE A 212 -25.90 4.83 -17.23
C ILE A 212 -26.84 5.64 -18.11
N ILE A 213 -27.93 5.04 -18.63
CA ILE A 213 -28.71 5.64 -19.74
C ILE A 213 -30.02 6.30 -19.30
N LEU A 214 -30.74 5.77 -18.31
CA LEU A 214 -32.12 6.19 -18.03
C LEU A 214 -32.18 7.66 -17.58
N ASP A 215 -33.14 8.41 -18.13
CA ASP A 215 -33.30 9.85 -17.96
C ASP A 215 -34.27 10.22 -16.80
N ASP A 216 -34.31 11.50 -16.44
CA ASP A 216 -34.32 12.06 -15.08
C ASP A 216 -35.65 12.22 -14.29
N ASP A 217 -36.67 11.37 -14.46
CA ASP A 217 -37.83 11.42 -13.55
C ASP A 217 -37.60 10.65 -12.22
N ASN A 218 -36.60 9.76 -12.19
CA ASN A 218 -36.37 8.80 -11.10
C ASN A 218 -35.09 9.07 -10.27
N GLY A 219 -34.49 10.27 -10.34
CA GLY A 219 -33.36 10.67 -9.50
C GLY A 219 -31.97 10.14 -9.92
N GLN A 220 -31.87 9.45 -11.06
CA GLN A 220 -30.65 8.77 -11.50
C GLN A 220 -29.58 9.73 -12.07
N GLN A 221 -29.96 10.91 -12.59
CA GLN A 221 -29.00 11.96 -12.96
C GLN A 221 -28.25 12.49 -11.74
N LYS A 222 -28.94 12.61 -10.61
CA LYS A 222 -28.35 13.12 -9.37
C LYS A 222 -27.31 12.18 -8.81
N PHE A 223 -27.38 10.87 -9.07
CA PHE A 223 -26.41 9.90 -8.54
C PHE A 223 -24.97 10.27 -8.92
N TRP A 224 -24.66 10.34 -10.21
CA TRP A 224 -23.27 10.55 -10.67
C TRP A 224 -22.73 11.90 -10.19
N ILE A 225 -23.53 12.96 -10.36
CA ILE A 225 -23.14 14.32 -10.00
C ILE A 225 -22.99 14.49 -8.47
N THR A 226 -23.87 13.88 -7.68
CA THR A 226 -23.80 13.98 -6.21
C THR A 226 -22.66 13.14 -5.66
N ALA A 227 -22.48 11.90 -6.16
CA ALA A 227 -21.34 11.08 -5.78
C ALA A 227 -20.00 11.73 -6.17
N GLU A 228 -19.91 12.37 -7.34
CA GLU A 228 -18.75 13.20 -7.70
C GLU A 228 -18.53 14.33 -6.69
N LYS A 229 -19.60 15.09 -6.35
CA LYS A 229 -19.51 16.19 -5.39
C LYS A 229 -19.05 15.70 -4.01
N ASP A 230 -19.59 14.60 -3.52
CA ASP A 230 -19.24 14.01 -2.23
C ASP A 230 -17.77 13.56 -2.23
N LEU A 231 -17.30 12.90 -3.29
CA LEU A 231 -15.89 12.50 -3.45
C LEU A 231 -14.94 13.68 -3.60
N ARG A 232 -15.36 14.77 -4.25
CA ARG A 232 -14.57 16.01 -4.35
C ARG A 232 -14.37 16.65 -2.98
N ASN A 233 -15.39 16.61 -2.12
CA ASN A 233 -15.32 17.15 -0.76
C ASN A 233 -14.40 16.34 0.16
N THR A 234 -14.29 15.03 -0.06
CA THR A 234 -13.43 14.15 0.75
C THR A 234 -12.03 13.93 0.18
N ARG A 235 -11.76 14.42 -1.04
CA ARG A 235 -10.43 14.32 -1.67
C ARG A 235 -9.40 15.17 -0.92
N ARG A 236 -8.24 14.57 -0.67
CA ARG A 236 -7.07 15.21 -0.08
C ARG A 236 -6.49 16.24 -1.04
N GLY A 237 -6.54 17.51 -0.63
CA GLY A 237 -5.92 18.63 -1.34
C GLY A 237 -4.56 19.01 -0.77
N PHE A 238 -3.92 19.97 -1.43
CA PHE A 238 -2.73 20.64 -0.89
C PHE A 238 -3.15 21.51 0.31
N THR A 239 -2.83 21.05 1.52
CA THR A 239 -3.04 21.84 2.74
C THR A 239 -1.83 22.73 3.01
N GLN A 240 -2.04 23.87 3.68
CA GLN A 240 -0.93 24.75 4.08
C GLN A 240 0.05 24.05 5.02
N SER A 241 -0.47 23.18 5.90
CA SER A 241 0.35 22.35 6.80
C SER A 241 1.25 21.37 6.03
N PHE A 242 0.70 20.69 5.01
CA PHE A 242 1.48 19.83 4.12
C PHE A 242 2.61 20.60 3.44
N LEU A 243 2.30 21.77 2.85
CA LEU A 243 3.30 22.58 2.15
C LEU A 243 4.40 23.03 3.11
N ALA A 244 4.03 23.50 4.30
CA ALA A 244 4.99 23.93 5.31
C ALA A 244 5.91 22.78 5.75
N GLN A 245 5.39 21.57 5.97
CA GLN A 245 6.20 20.42 6.39
C GLN A 245 7.17 19.95 5.30
N VAL A 246 6.70 19.85 4.05
CA VAL A 246 7.57 19.47 2.92
C VAL A 246 8.64 20.52 2.68
N LEU A 247 8.28 21.81 2.70
CA LEU A 247 9.23 22.91 2.55
C LEU A 247 10.26 22.92 3.69
N PHE A 248 9.81 22.71 4.93
CA PHE A 248 10.69 22.66 6.09
C PHE A 248 11.70 21.52 5.99
N ALA A 249 11.25 20.31 5.64
CA ALA A 249 12.15 19.17 5.44
C ALA A 249 13.15 19.41 4.30
N PHE A 250 12.71 20.02 3.20
CA PHE A 250 13.58 20.37 2.08
C PHE A 250 14.62 21.43 2.46
N LEU A 251 14.20 22.52 3.10
CA LEU A 251 15.09 23.58 3.53
C LEU A 251 16.08 23.10 4.59
N ALA A 252 15.62 22.27 5.54
CA ALA A 252 16.50 21.65 6.53
C ALA A 252 17.58 20.83 5.81
N TYR A 253 17.21 19.90 4.93
CA TYR A 253 18.18 19.08 4.19
C TYR A 253 19.15 19.92 3.34
N LEU A 254 18.64 20.96 2.65
CA LEU A 254 19.46 21.84 1.82
C LEU A 254 20.47 22.65 2.65
N ILE A 255 20.03 23.24 3.76
CA ILE A 255 20.90 24.01 4.65
C ILE A 255 21.95 23.09 5.28
N SER A 256 21.55 21.91 5.77
CA SER A 256 22.46 20.91 6.34
C SER A 256 23.51 20.48 5.32
N PHE A 257 23.12 20.27 4.06
CA PHE A 257 24.06 19.95 2.99
C PHE A 257 25.04 21.10 2.70
N ILE A 258 24.56 22.34 2.63
CA ILE A 258 25.43 23.51 2.41
C ILE A 258 26.43 23.66 3.56
N ALA A 259 25.99 23.50 4.80
CA ALA A 259 26.86 23.52 5.97
C ALA A 259 27.89 22.40 5.93
N ALA A 260 27.47 21.16 5.59
CA ALA A 260 28.38 20.03 5.43
C ALA A 260 29.45 20.28 4.35
N VAL A 261 29.09 20.91 3.23
CA VAL A 261 30.02 21.25 2.15
C VAL A 261 30.94 22.41 2.49
N HIS A 262 30.49 23.38 3.29
CA HIS A 262 31.27 24.55 3.64
C HIS A 262 32.24 24.27 4.79
N ASP A 263 31.76 23.64 5.86
CA ASP A 263 32.46 23.57 7.15
C ASP A 263 33.09 22.20 7.45
N SER A 264 32.64 21.13 6.80
CA SER A 264 33.02 19.75 7.19
C SER A 264 33.16 18.80 6.00
N LEU A 265 33.51 19.34 4.83
CA LEU A 265 33.57 18.56 3.60
C LEU A 265 34.61 17.44 3.72
N GLY A 266 34.17 16.20 3.55
CA GLY A 266 35.01 15.00 3.66
C GLY A 266 35.09 14.39 5.07
N SER A 267 34.59 15.05 6.12
CA SER A 267 34.52 14.46 7.46
C SER A 267 33.72 13.15 7.44
N PRO A 268 34.27 12.01 7.93
CA PRO A 268 33.57 10.74 7.90
C PRO A 268 32.24 10.75 8.64
N ASP A 269 32.18 11.41 9.81
CA ASP A 269 30.95 11.50 10.59
C ASP A 269 29.84 12.26 9.85
N VAL A 270 30.17 13.43 9.30
CA VAL A 270 29.20 14.27 8.58
C VAL A 270 28.78 13.63 7.26
N GLY A 271 29.71 13.00 6.53
CA GLY A 271 29.41 12.31 5.27
C GLY A 271 28.44 11.17 5.44
N ASN A 272 28.60 10.41 6.52
CA ASN A 272 27.72 9.32 6.86
C ASN A 272 26.34 9.81 7.30
N GLN A 273 26.26 10.82 8.16
CA GLN A 273 24.97 11.46 8.53
C GLN A 273 24.24 12.00 7.29
N PHE A 274 24.99 12.59 6.36
CA PHE A 274 24.47 13.04 5.07
C PHE A 274 23.95 11.88 4.21
N ALA A 275 24.66 10.74 4.17
CA ALA A 275 24.18 9.52 3.52
C ALA A 275 22.87 9.02 4.13
N SER A 276 22.76 9.05 5.46
CA SER A 276 21.55 8.70 6.21
C SER A 276 20.37 9.57 5.78
N SER A 277 20.54 10.89 5.76
CA SER A 277 19.49 11.79 5.27
C SER A 277 19.18 11.58 3.78
N THR A 278 20.19 11.25 2.97
CA THR A 278 20.02 10.97 1.54
C THR A 278 19.17 9.73 1.29
N VAL A 279 19.29 8.68 2.11
CA VAL A 279 18.42 7.49 1.96
C VAL A 279 16.96 7.82 2.22
N TRP A 280 16.63 8.79 3.09
CA TRP A 280 15.25 9.21 3.35
C TRP A 280 14.64 10.14 2.28
N SER A 281 15.45 10.66 1.36
CA SER A 281 15.01 11.68 0.39
C SER A 281 13.85 11.26 -0.52
N TRP A 282 13.64 9.95 -0.71
CA TRP A 282 12.48 9.41 -1.46
C TRP A 282 11.14 9.82 -0.84
N MET A 283 11.10 10.24 0.42
CA MET A 283 9.88 10.74 1.07
C MET A 283 9.26 11.89 0.27
N PHE A 284 10.06 12.77 -0.34
CA PHE A 284 9.56 13.89 -1.13
C PHE A 284 8.62 13.46 -2.27
N PRO A 285 9.08 12.67 -3.25
CA PRO A 285 8.22 12.25 -4.36
C PRO A 285 7.05 11.36 -3.92
N ILE A 286 7.17 10.57 -2.85
CA ILE A 286 6.07 9.72 -2.36
C ILE A 286 4.96 10.57 -1.72
N VAL A 287 5.33 11.44 -0.77
CA VAL A 287 4.40 12.34 -0.08
C VAL A 287 3.74 13.31 -1.09
N PHE A 288 4.53 13.88 -2.00
CA PHE A 288 4.01 14.68 -3.11
C PHE A 288 3.09 13.87 -4.04
N GLY A 289 3.50 12.66 -4.41
CA GLY A 289 2.77 11.78 -5.33
C GLY A 289 1.38 11.44 -4.82
N TYR A 290 1.23 11.10 -3.54
CA TYR A 290 -0.08 10.80 -2.96
C TYR A 290 -1.03 12.00 -2.97
N VAL A 291 -0.56 13.19 -2.61
CA VAL A 291 -1.37 14.42 -2.69
C VAL A 291 -1.69 14.77 -4.13
N ARG A 292 -0.72 14.60 -5.06
CA ARG A 292 -0.88 14.97 -6.46
C ARG A 292 -1.85 14.04 -7.20
N VAL A 293 -1.73 12.73 -7.03
CA VAL A 293 -2.63 11.74 -7.62
C VAL A 293 -4.04 11.89 -7.03
N GLY A 294 -4.13 12.31 -5.76
CA GLY A 294 -5.37 12.57 -5.05
C GLY A 294 -5.87 11.31 -4.37
N SER A 295 -5.77 11.29 -3.04
CA SER A 295 -6.35 10.24 -2.20
C SER A 295 -7.53 10.74 -1.38
N GLN A 296 -8.36 9.83 -0.88
CA GLN A 296 -9.53 10.18 -0.09
C GLN A 296 -9.16 10.30 1.38
N CYS A 297 -9.35 11.47 2.00
CA CYS A 297 -8.92 11.78 3.37
C CYS A 297 -9.38 10.79 4.47
N LYS A 298 -10.38 9.93 4.21
CA LYS A 298 -10.96 9.01 5.20
C LYS A 298 -11.40 7.69 4.56
N VAL A 299 -11.28 6.61 5.33
CA VAL A 299 -11.82 5.27 5.03
C VAL A 299 -13.32 5.33 4.77
N GLY A 300 -13.81 4.50 3.85
CA GLY A 300 -15.24 4.31 3.60
C GLY A 300 -15.94 5.50 2.94
N THR A 301 -15.22 6.59 2.62
CA THR A 301 -15.77 7.76 1.92
C THR A 301 -16.29 7.43 0.54
N ILE A 302 -15.58 6.56 -0.19
CA ILE A 302 -16.03 6.08 -1.51
C ILE A 302 -17.30 5.27 -1.37
N LYS A 303 -17.34 4.32 -0.43
CA LYS A 303 -18.55 3.54 -0.14
C LYS A 303 -19.70 4.49 0.19
N LYS A 304 -19.50 5.43 1.11
CA LYS A 304 -20.51 6.39 1.53
C LYS A 304 -21.05 7.21 0.35
N ALA A 305 -20.17 7.82 -0.46
CA ALA A 305 -20.54 8.61 -1.63
C ALA A 305 -21.38 7.82 -2.65
N LEU A 306 -21.10 6.52 -2.81
CA LEU A 306 -21.84 5.64 -3.73
C LEU A 306 -23.13 5.07 -3.11
N THR A 307 -23.30 5.11 -1.79
CA THR A 307 -24.46 4.51 -1.12
C THR A 307 -25.44 5.49 -0.50
N ASP A 308 -25.07 6.75 -0.29
CA ASP A 308 -25.91 7.76 0.37
C ASP A 308 -27.19 8.10 -0.42
N HIS A 309 -27.23 7.78 -1.72
CA HIS A 309 -28.33 8.15 -2.64
C HIS A 309 -29.23 6.97 -3.04
N LYS A 310 -29.27 5.92 -2.20
CA LYS A 310 -29.86 4.59 -2.51
C LYS A 310 -31.37 4.49 -2.65
N PHE A 311 -32.15 5.56 -2.50
CA PHE A 311 -33.61 5.45 -2.44
C PHE A 311 -34.27 6.04 -3.69
N ILE A 312 -34.50 5.19 -4.69
CA ILE A 312 -35.42 5.49 -5.78
C ILE A 312 -36.79 4.92 -5.41
N PRO A 313 -37.88 5.72 -5.47
CA PRO A 313 -39.23 5.22 -5.28
C PRO A 313 -39.64 4.38 -6.51
N GLU A 314 -39.74 3.06 -6.36
CA GLU A 314 -40.36 2.18 -7.36
C GLU A 314 -41.81 1.92 -6.96
N ARG A 315 -42.75 2.04 -7.92
CA ARG A 315 -44.18 1.85 -7.66
C ARG A 315 -44.54 0.43 -8.07
N ASP A 316 -44.85 -0.43 -7.10
CA ASP A 316 -45.35 -1.79 -7.35
C ASP A 316 -46.70 -1.75 -8.10
N ILE A 317 -47.12 -2.86 -8.71
CA ILE A 317 -48.42 -3.06 -9.40
C ILE A 317 -49.62 -2.70 -8.50
N THR A 318 -49.40 -2.70 -7.18
CA THR A 318 -50.37 -2.29 -6.15
C THR A 318 -50.38 -0.78 -5.84
N GLY A 319 -49.54 0.02 -6.51
CA GLY A 319 -49.38 1.45 -6.27
C GLY A 319 -48.50 1.78 -5.05
N LYS A 320 -47.91 0.78 -4.40
CA LYS A 320 -47.07 0.94 -3.22
C LYS A 320 -45.65 1.37 -3.62
N VAL A 321 -45.16 2.44 -3.03
CA VAL A 321 -43.78 2.91 -3.24
C VAL A 321 -42.84 2.04 -2.40
N GLU A 322 -42.07 1.19 -3.06
CA GLU A 322 -41.00 0.41 -2.47
C GLU A 322 -39.65 0.99 -2.91
N TYR A 323 -38.72 1.13 -1.97
CA TYR A 323 -37.45 1.77 -2.25
C TYR A 323 -36.41 0.71 -2.64
N VAL A 324 -36.04 0.65 -3.92
CA VAL A 324 -35.04 -0.31 -4.40
C VAL A 324 -33.65 0.34 -4.37
N ALA A 325 -32.69 -0.34 -3.74
CA ALA A 325 -31.31 0.11 -3.69
C ALA A 325 -30.72 0.13 -5.10
N GLN A 326 -30.23 1.28 -5.55
CA GLN A 326 -29.56 1.40 -6.84
C GLN A 326 -28.17 0.75 -6.74
N THR A 327 -28.01 -0.53 -7.13
CA THR A 327 -26.77 -1.30 -6.86
C THR A 327 -25.83 -1.48 -8.04
N GLY A 328 -25.97 -0.72 -9.13
CA GLY A 328 -25.12 -0.90 -10.34
C GLY A 328 -23.60 -0.83 -10.08
N LEU A 329 -23.17 -0.04 -9.07
CA LEU A 329 -21.79 0.04 -8.59
C LEU A 329 -21.71 -0.50 -7.16
N CYS A 330 -20.90 -1.53 -6.94
CA CYS A 330 -20.81 -2.21 -5.65
C CYS A 330 -19.42 -2.04 -5.01
N PRO A 331 -19.26 -1.09 -4.06
CA PRO A 331 -18.04 -0.97 -3.26
C PRO A 331 -17.96 -2.10 -2.22
N ASN A 332 -16.77 -2.67 -2.02
CA ASN A 332 -16.50 -3.78 -1.09
C ASN A 332 -17.39 -5.02 -1.30
N ALA A 333 -17.82 -5.26 -2.54
CA ALA A 333 -18.65 -6.42 -2.82
C ALA A 333 -17.86 -7.73 -2.80
N ASP A 334 -18.38 -8.70 -2.06
CA ASP A 334 -17.86 -10.05 -2.02
C ASP A 334 -18.36 -10.90 -3.17
N LEU A 335 -17.55 -11.91 -3.53
CA LEU A 335 -17.89 -12.89 -4.57
C LEU A 335 -19.24 -13.59 -4.28
N HIS A 336 -19.60 -13.73 -3.00
CA HIS A 336 -20.84 -14.39 -2.53
C HIS A 336 -22.11 -13.58 -2.75
N ILE A 337 -22.02 -12.25 -2.84
CA ILE A 337 -23.19 -11.40 -3.15
C ILE A 337 -23.71 -11.71 -4.56
N LEU A 338 -22.88 -12.30 -5.42
CA LEU A 338 -23.28 -12.85 -6.70
C LEU A 338 -23.80 -14.31 -6.62
N SER A 339 -23.51 -15.12 -5.59
CA SER A 339 -24.12 -16.46 -5.52
C SER A 339 -25.50 -16.48 -4.85
N ASP A 340 -25.73 -15.66 -3.82
CA ASP A 340 -26.93 -15.79 -2.96
C ASP A 340 -28.21 -15.20 -3.54
N ALA A 341 -28.14 -14.34 -4.57
CA ALA A 341 -29.34 -14.00 -5.34
C ALA A 341 -29.83 -15.16 -6.23
N ARG A 342 -29.04 -16.23 -6.39
CA ARG A 342 -29.38 -17.39 -7.25
C ARG A 342 -30.34 -18.37 -6.56
N SER A 343 -30.48 -18.34 -5.24
CA SER A 343 -31.40 -19.21 -4.49
C SER A 343 -32.82 -18.62 -4.34
N GLY A 344 -33.02 -17.31 -4.57
CA GLY A 344 -34.31 -16.64 -4.39
C GLY A 344 -35.18 -16.47 -5.64
N ALA A 345 -34.63 -16.59 -6.86
CA ALA A 345 -35.32 -16.13 -8.08
C ALA A 345 -35.51 -17.20 -9.19
N PHE A 346 -35.25 -18.48 -8.92
CA PHE A 346 -35.24 -19.53 -9.96
C PHE A 346 -36.25 -20.69 -9.75
N SER A 347 -37.36 -20.46 -9.03
CA SER A 347 -38.43 -21.47 -8.89
C SER A 347 -39.70 -21.19 -9.70
N THR A 348 -39.81 -20.08 -10.43
CA THR A 348 -41.04 -19.72 -11.13
C THR A 348 -40.77 -19.08 -12.48
N PHE A 349 -40.14 -19.80 -13.42
CA PHE A 349 -40.32 -19.57 -14.85
C PHE A 349 -39.76 -20.77 -15.63
N ARG A 350 -40.54 -21.86 -15.67
CA ARG A 350 -40.36 -22.90 -16.68
C ARG A 350 -41.58 -22.83 -17.58
N GLU A 351 -41.41 -22.19 -18.72
CA GLU A 351 -42.43 -22.12 -19.76
C GLU A 351 -42.82 -23.53 -20.22
N THR A 352 -44.12 -23.74 -20.21
CA THR A 352 -44.86 -24.73 -20.99
C THR A 352 -44.57 -24.56 -22.47
N LEU A 353 -43.93 -25.55 -23.09
CA LEU A 353 -44.08 -25.83 -24.52
C LEU A 353 -44.35 -27.36 -24.68
N PRO A 354 -45.25 -27.79 -25.59
CA PRO A 354 -45.75 -29.16 -25.62
C PRO A 354 -44.74 -30.15 -26.21
N LEU A 355 -44.73 -31.35 -25.63
CA LEU A 355 -43.91 -32.51 -26.00
C LEU A 355 -44.39 -33.17 -27.31
N LEU A 356 -43.42 -33.57 -28.15
CA LEU A 356 -43.54 -34.66 -29.13
C LEU A 356 -42.74 -35.87 -28.58
N PRO A 357 -43.22 -37.12 -28.71
CA PRO A 357 -42.66 -38.25 -27.98
C PRO A 357 -41.58 -39.00 -28.79
N ILE A 358 -40.46 -39.34 -28.16
CA ILE A 358 -39.55 -40.39 -28.63
C ILE A 358 -39.15 -41.30 -27.47
N HIS A 359 -39.21 -42.60 -27.77
CA HIS A 359 -39.11 -43.78 -26.91
C HIS A 359 -37.73 -44.08 -26.28
N GLN A 360 -37.80 -44.73 -25.10
CA GLN A 360 -36.97 -45.83 -24.55
C GLN A 360 -35.45 -45.64 -24.30
N ARG A 361 -35.00 -45.91 -23.04
CA ARG A 361 -34.52 -47.23 -22.56
C ARG A 361 -34.13 -47.25 -21.07
N HIS A 362 -34.27 -48.45 -20.50
CA HIS A 362 -34.03 -48.92 -19.13
C HIS A 362 -32.55 -48.98 -18.68
N ALA A 363 -32.32 -48.90 -17.35
CA ALA A 363 -31.52 -49.81 -16.48
C ALA A 363 -31.12 -49.05 -15.18
N SER A 364 -31.67 -49.27 -13.98
CA SER A 364 -31.57 -50.38 -13.00
C SER A 364 -30.28 -50.41 -12.13
N GLY A 365 -30.46 -50.38 -10.79
CA GLY A 365 -29.51 -50.83 -9.74
C GLY A 365 -29.14 -49.74 -8.71
N ALA A 366 -29.81 -49.64 -7.55
CA ALA A 366 -29.51 -50.31 -6.25
C ALA A 366 -28.24 -49.74 -5.56
N SER A 367 -28.13 -49.47 -4.24
CA SER A 367 -28.99 -49.55 -3.06
C SER A 367 -28.18 -49.05 -1.83
N GLN A 368 -28.90 -48.63 -0.77
CA GLN A 368 -28.51 -48.64 0.67
C GLN A 368 -27.42 -47.63 1.15
N SER A 369 -27.76 -46.60 1.94
CA SER A 369 -28.20 -46.54 3.36
C SER A 369 -27.07 -46.73 4.38
N GLU A 370 -26.78 -45.70 5.20
CA GLU A 370 -26.94 -45.73 6.66
C GLU A 370 -26.38 -44.46 7.34
N ILE A 371 -27.16 -43.96 8.30
CA ILE A 371 -26.89 -42.94 9.32
C ILE A 371 -26.66 -43.73 10.64
N PRO A 372 -25.81 -43.28 11.59
CA PRO A 372 -26.33 -42.68 12.85
C PRO A 372 -25.42 -41.54 13.37
N SER A 373 -25.91 -40.34 13.72
CA SER A 373 -26.68 -39.91 14.91
C SER A 373 -25.86 -39.62 16.20
N LEU A 374 -25.93 -38.34 16.59
CA LEU A 374 -26.15 -37.76 17.93
C LEU A 374 -25.02 -37.58 18.97
N HIS A 375 -25.26 -36.51 19.78
CA HIS A 375 -24.83 -36.15 21.15
C HIS A 375 -23.68 -35.12 21.28
N THR A 376 -23.72 -34.05 22.10
CA THR A 376 -24.74 -33.45 23.01
C THR A 376 -24.19 -32.13 23.61
N ARG A 377 -25.08 -31.31 24.21
CA ARG A 377 -24.90 -30.41 25.39
C ARG A 377 -24.11 -29.10 25.20
N ASP A 378 -24.33 -28.00 25.94
CA ASP A 378 -25.36 -27.54 26.91
C ASP A 378 -25.10 -26.04 27.20
N VAL A 379 -26.04 -25.41 27.95
CA VAL A 379 -25.90 -24.23 28.85
C VAL A 379 -26.11 -22.83 28.23
N CYS A 380 -26.83 -21.86 28.83
CA CYS A 380 -28.02 -21.75 29.70
C CYS A 380 -28.34 -20.25 29.88
N SER A 381 -29.64 -19.93 29.86
CA SER A 381 -30.39 -19.10 30.84
C SER A 381 -30.13 -17.60 31.07
N GLY A 382 -31.27 -16.86 31.05
CA GLY A 382 -31.58 -15.71 31.93
C GLY A 382 -32.20 -14.53 31.18
N SER A 383 -33.30 -13.86 31.56
CA SER A 383 -34.44 -14.06 32.47
C SER A 383 -35.32 -12.79 32.38
N GLN A 384 -36.65 -12.96 32.37
CA GLN A 384 -37.73 -12.08 32.89
C GLN A 384 -38.11 -10.72 32.23
N ALA A 385 -39.25 -10.75 31.50
CA ALA A 385 -40.59 -10.13 31.79
C ALA A 385 -40.75 -8.59 31.97
N PRO A 386 -41.98 -7.98 31.94
CA PRO A 386 -43.36 -8.50 31.73
C PRO A 386 -44.32 -7.72 30.76
N PHE A 387 -45.38 -8.42 30.34
CA PHE A 387 -46.81 -8.15 29.96
C PHE A 387 -47.47 -6.74 30.17
N PRO A 388 -48.70 -6.40 29.62
CA PRO A 388 -49.86 -7.29 29.39
C PRO A 388 -50.90 -7.05 28.23
N HIS A 389 -51.68 -8.11 27.97
CA HIS A 389 -53.12 -8.29 27.61
C HIS A 389 -53.96 -7.24 26.85
N MET A 390 -54.77 -7.71 25.86
CA MET A 390 -56.24 -7.85 25.98
C MET A 390 -56.89 -8.65 24.81
N SER A 391 -58.15 -9.06 25.00
CA SER A 391 -58.83 -10.27 24.46
C SER A 391 -60.25 -9.97 23.94
N ARG A 392 -60.76 -10.70 22.91
CA ARG A 392 -62.17 -11.16 22.65
C ARG A 392 -62.33 -11.52 21.15
N LYS A 393 -62.79 -12.71 20.68
CA LYS A 393 -63.98 -13.58 20.85
C LYS A 393 -65.15 -13.32 19.84
N GLY A 394 -65.53 -14.37 19.10
CA GLY A 394 -66.84 -14.63 18.45
C GLY A 394 -66.69 -15.23 17.02
N SER A 395 -66.79 -16.55 16.74
CA SER A 395 -67.98 -17.46 16.57
C SER A 395 -68.88 -17.14 15.35
N VAL A 396 -69.42 -18.02 14.49
CA VAL A 396 -69.49 -19.50 14.23
C VAL A 396 -70.22 -19.71 12.87
N GLY A 397 -69.95 -20.81 12.13
CA GLY A 397 -70.82 -21.48 11.09
C GLY A 397 -70.30 -21.42 9.64
N ARG A 398 -69.71 -22.44 8.97
CA ARG A 398 -70.13 -23.80 8.49
C ARG A 398 -71.34 -23.78 7.51
N ASP A 399 -71.34 -24.34 6.29
CA ASP A 399 -70.60 -25.47 5.67
C ASP A 399 -70.49 -25.39 4.11
N SER A 400 -69.42 -26.01 3.57
CA SER A 400 -69.16 -26.73 2.26
C SER A 400 -69.52 -26.11 0.88
N GLN A 401 -68.75 -26.19 -0.22
CA GLN A 401 -67.54 -26.97 -0.58
C GLN A 401 -66.94 -26.50 -1.96
N SER A 402 -65.61 -26.68 -2.11
CA SER A 402 -64.75 -26.71 -3.33
C SER A 402 -64.11 -25.42 -3.93
N ASP A 403 -62.82 -25.28 -3.56
CA ASP A 403 -61.63 -25.16 -4.42
C ASP A 403 -61.32 -23.86 -5.20
N TYR A 404 -60.45 -23.02 -4.61
CA TYR A 404 -59.06 -22.75 -5.06
C TYR A 404 -58.41 -21.76 -4.07
N VAL A 405 -57.61 -22.27 -3.13
CA VAL A 405 -56.74 -21.49 -2.24
C VAL A 405 -55.30 -21.81 -2.63
N LEU A 406 -54.58 -20.83 -3.19
CA LEU A 406 -53.12 -20.87 -3.27
C LEU A 406 -52.55 -19.90 -2.24
N ALA A 407 -51.66 -20.47 -1.44
CA ALA A 407 -51.18 -19.95 -0.17
C ALA A 407 -50.32 -18.70 -0.30
N GLN A 408 -50.62 -17.72 0.54
CA GLN A 408 -49.64 -16.78 1.06
C GLN A 408 -48.58 -17.57 1.84
N GLN A 409 -47.33 -17.55 1.38
CA GLN A 409 -46.17 -17.73 2.25
C GLN A 409 -45.40 -16.41 2.29
N GLY A 410 -45.31 -15.87 3.50
CA GLY A 410 -44.69 -14.58 3.78
C GLY A 410 -43.21 -14.55 3.43
N ILE A 411 -42.79 -13.43 2.87
CA ILE A 411 -41.40 -13.02 2.77
C ILE A 411 -40.84 -12.94 4.20
N PRO A 412 -39.74 -13.64 4.54
CA PRO A 412 -39.12 -13.46 5.85
C PRO A 412 -38.66 -12.00 5.99
N LYS A 413 -39.10 -11.34 7.06
CA LYS A 413 -38.52 -10.05 7.47
C LYS A 413 -37.05 -10.32 7.85
N LEU A 414 -36.11 -9.93 7.00
CA LEU A 414 -34.70 -9.91 7.35
C LEU A 414 -34.50 -8.88 8.48
N SER A 415 -34.12 -9.35 9.65
CA SER A 415 -33.68 -8.50 10.76
C SER A 415 -32.28 -7.94 10.41
N PRO A 416 -31.94 -6.69 10.77
CA PRO A 416 -30.62 -6.12 10.50
C PRO A 416 -29.43 -6.81 11.19
N ASN A 417 -29.67 -7.86 11.99
CA ASN A 417 -28.68 -8.48 12.87
C ASN A 417 -28.15 -9.86 12.39
N ASP A 418 -28.55 -10.36 11.21
CA ASP A 418 -28.12 -11.69 10.72
C ASP A 418 -26.84 -11.66 9.84
N PHE A 419 -26.09 -10.55 9.80
CA PHE A 419 -24.78 -10.49 9.15
C PHE A 419 -23.67 -10.96 10.09
N ASP A 420 -23.63 -12.26 10.41
CA ASP A 420 -22.41 -12.87 10.93
C ASP A 420 -21.64 -13.49 9.75
N GLU A 421 -20.76 -12.67 9.19
CA GLU A 421 -20.05 -12.83 7.92
C GLU A 421 -18.90 -13.84 8.08
N SER A 422 -19.20 -15.14 8.21
CA SER A 422 -18.14 -16.17 8.17
C SER A 422 -17.65 -16.35 6.72
N PRO A 423 -16.38 -16.04 6.41
CA PRO A 423 -15.87 -16.21 5.05
C PRO A 423 -15.88 -17.70 4.69
N SER A 424 -16.44 -18.05 3.53
CA SER A 424 -16.44 -19.42 3.04
C SER A 424 -15.02 -20.02 3.10
N PRO A 425 -14.83 -21.28 3.54
CA PRO A 425 -13.51 -21.89 3.70
C PRO A 425 -12.68 -21.97 2.40
N LEU A 426 -13.32 -21.82 1.24
CA LEU A 426 -12.66 -21.73 -0.08
C LEU A 426 -11.91 -20.41 -0.32
N LEU A 427 -12.23 -19.36 0.43
CA LEU A 427 -11.62 -18.02 0.30
C LEU A 427 -10.49 -17.78 1.31
N THR A 428 -10.23 -18.72 2.21
CA THR A 428 -9.22 -18.58 3.25
C THR A 428 -8.23 -19.73 3.21
N TRP A 429 -6.97 -19.44 3.49
CA TRP A 429 -5.95 -20.45 3.79
C TRP A 429 -5.40 -20.16 5.18
N TRP A 430 -5.56 -21.11 6.11
CA TRP A 430 -5.16 -20.95 7.52
C TRP A 430 -5.76 -19.69 8.19
N GLY A 431 -7.03 -19.39 7.88
CA GLY A 431 -7.70 -18.19 8.39
C GLY A 431 -7.31 -16.88 7.70
N PHE A 432 -6.28 -16.89 6.83
CA PHE A 432 -5.92 -15.73 6.01
C PHE A 432 -6.68 -15.73 4.70
N ASP A 433 -7.32 -14.62 4.40
CA ASP A 433 -8.05 -14.42 3.16
C ASP A 433 -7.14 -14.41 1.93
N VAL A 434 -7.45 -15.20 0.90
CA VAL A 434 -6.66 -15.29 -0.33
C VAL A 434 -6.61 -13.95 -1.07
N ARG A 435 -7.70 -13.14 -1.06
CA ARG A 435 -7.71 -11.81 -1.69
C ARG A 435 -6.75 -10.82 -1.04
N GLY A 436 -6.70 -10.82 0.29
CA GLY A 436 -5.84 -9.97 1.12
C GLY A 436 -5.88 -8.50 0.76
N ASP A 437 -4.79 -7.98 0.18
CA ASP A 437 -4.60 -6.54 -0.05
C ASP A 437 -5.64 -5.94 -1.02
N GLU A 438 -6.20 -6.75 -1.94
CA GLU A 438 -7.26 -6.31 -2.85
C GLU A 438 -8.48 -5.76 -2.09
N ARG A 439 -8.86 -6.41 -0.99
CA ARG A 439 -9.99 -6.03 -0.13
C ARG A 439 -9.71 -4.81 0.76
N THR A 440 -8.45 -4.44 0.93
CA THR A 440 -8.05 -3.49 1.98
C THR A 440 -8.03 -2.06 1.47
N GLU A 441 -9.05 -1.25 1.76
CA GLU A 441 -9.09 0.17 1.34
C GLU A 441 -7.80 0.93 1.68
N GLY A 442 -7.40 1.82 0.77
CA GLY A 442 -6.24 2.70 0.96
C GLY A 442 -5.34 2.75 -0.27
N PRO A 443 -4.65 3.89 -0.49
CA PRO A 443 -3.90 4.14 -1.72
C PRO A 443 -2.65 3.28 -1.85
N ILE A 444 -2.03 2.87 -0.73
CA ILE A 444 -0.88 1.97 -0.80
C ILE A 444 -1.25 0.60 -1.38
N PHE A 445 -2.48 0.13 -1.17
CA PHE A 445 -2.95 -1.17 -1.66
C PHE A 445 -3.46 -1.15 -3.11
N ASN A 446 -3.36 -0.02 -3.82
CA ASN A 446 -3.82 0.08 -5.21
C ASN A 446 -3.12 -0.90 -6.15
N TYR A 447 -1.86 -1.27 -5.87
CA TYR A 447 -1.16 -2.31 -6.63
C TYR A 447 -1.93 -3.64 -6.68
N ALA A 448 -2.69 -3.96 -5.63
CA ALA A 448 -3.46 -5.20 -5.52
C ALA A 448 -4.76 -5.19 -6.34
N ARG A 449 -5.16 -4.03 -6.87
CA ARG A 449 -6.43 -3.85 -7.59
C ARG A 449 -6.28 -3.61 -9.08
N ILE A 450 -5.06 -3.65 -9.61
CA ILE A 450 -4.82 -3.28 -11.01
C ILE A 450 -5.79 -4.00 -11.97
N PHE A 451 -5.90 -5.31 -11.87
CA PHE A 451 -6.77 -6.08 -12.76
C PHE A 451 -8.25 -5.88 -12.49
N THR A 452 -8.68 -5.98 -11.22
CA THR A 452 -10.10 -5.86 -10.86
C THR A 452 -10.65 -4.46 -11.16
N TRP A 453 -9.84 -3.42 -10.96
CA TRP A 453 -10.18 -2.06 -11.34
C TRP A 453 -10.31 -1.91 -12.87
N PHE A 454 -9.38 -2.46 -13.67
CA PHE A 454 -9.50 -2.39 -15.14
C PHE A 454 -10.75 -3.12 -15.63
N THR A 455 -11.08 -4.28 -15.07
CA THR A 455 -12.32 -5.00 -15.38
C THR A 455 -13.54 -4.14 -15.09
N PHE A 456 -13.62 -3.60 -13.87
CA PHE A 456 -14.72 -2.76 -13.42
C PHE A 456 -14.86 -1.48 -14.26
N ALA A 457 -13.79 -0.71 -14.42
CA ALA A 457 -13.77 0.51 -15.20
C ALA A 457 -14.10 0.24 -16.67
N GLY A 458 -13.64 -0.90 -17.23
CA GLY A 458 -13.96 -1.35 -18.57
C GLY A 458 -15.44 -1.66 -18.78
N HIS A 459 -16.14 -2.22 -17.79
CA HIS A 459 -17.60 -2.43 -17.85
C HIS A 459 -18.35 -1.11 -17.90
N VAL A 460 -17.99 -0.17 -17.02
CA VAL A 460 -18.63 1.16 -16.98
C VAL A 460 -18.35 1.94 -18.28
N GLN A 461 -17.09 1.97 -18.72
CA GLN A 461 -16.67 2.63 -19.96
C GLN A 461 -17.44 2.09 -21.18
N ARG A 462 -17.49 0.76 -21.35
CA ARG A 462 -18.21 0.13 -22.46
C ARG A 462 -19.71 0.41 -22.40
N GLY A 463 -20.30 0.42 -21.21
CA GLY A 463 -21.70 0.78 -21.02
C GLY A 463 -22.01 2.19 -21.54
N PHE A 464 -21.21 3.19 -21.17
CA PHE A 464 -21.36 4.56 -21.68
C PHE A 464 -21.13 4.64 -23.19
N GLU A 465 -20.06 4.03 -23.70
CA GLU A 465 -19.72 4.06 -25.13
C GLU A 465 -20.81 3.42 -26.01
N ASN A 466 -21.32 2.25 -25.62
CA ASN A 466 -22.40 1.56 -26.32
C ASN A 466 -23.73 2.31 -26.18
N GLY A 467 -24.01 2.88 -25.01
CA GLY A 467 -25.23 3.64 -24.76
C GLY A 467 -25.37 4.90 -25.61
N ILE A 468 -24.25 5.61 -25.81
CA ILE A 468 -24.17 6.82 -26.64
C ILE A 468 -24.16 6.47 -28.13
N SER A 469 -23.42 5.43 -28.55
CA SER A 469 -23.38 5.03 -29.96
C SER A 469 -24.72 4.48 -30.47
N SER A 470 -25.47 3.79 -29.61
CA SER A 470 -26.78 3.19 -29.97
C SER A 470 -27.94 4.19 -30.01
N PHE A 471 -27.71 5.49 -29.72
CA PHE A 471 -28.76 6.53 -29.71
C PHE A 471 -29.39 6.76 -31.10
N ARG A 472 -28.71 6.37 -32.19
CA ARG A 472 -29.23 6.54 -33.56
C ARG A 472 -30.23 5.47 -33.99
N THR A 473 -30.20 4.29 -33.37
CA THR A 473 -30.85 3.08 -33.91
C THR A 473 -31.93 2.50 -33.03
N MET A 474 -32.06 2.95 -31.77
CA MET A 474 -32.92 2.32 -30.78
C MET A 474 -33.82 3.34 -30.08
N PHE A 475 -35.02 2.89 -29.68
CA PHE A 475 -35.97 3.70 -28.91
C PHE A 475 -35.39 4.17 -27.56
N ASN A 476 -36.00 5.19 -26.95
CA ASN A 476 -35.63 5.63 -25.61
C ASN A 476 -35.92 4.49 -24.62
N PRO A 477 -34.92 3.99 -23.88
CA PRO A 477 -35.14 2.91 -22.94
C PRO A 477 -36.03 3.41 -21.80
N SER A 478 -37.08 2.65 -21.51
CA SER A 478 -37.97 2.89 -20.36
C SER A 478 -37.75 1.86 -19.25
N THR A 479 -37.22 0.69 -19.58
CA THR A 479 -36.95 -0.39 -18.62
C THR A 479 -35.46 -0.68 -18.45
N ALA A 480 -35.10 -1.32 -17.34
CA ALA A 480 -33.74 -1.77 -17.08
C ALA A 480 -33.22 -2.79 -18.11
N ARG A 481 -34.13 -3.60 -18.66
CA ARG A 481 -33.83 -4.56 -19.73
C ARG A 481 -33.50 -3.85 -21.04
N ASP A 482 -34.26 -2.82 -21.40
CA ASP A 482 -33.98 -2.03 -22.61
C ASP A 482 -32.65 -1.29 -22.48
N ALA A 483 -32.37 -0.75 -21.29
CA ALA A 483 -31.09 -0.13 -20.99
C ALA A 483 -29.93 -1.14 -21.15
N ALA A 484 -30.08 -2.37 -20.63
CA ALA A 484 -29.08 -3.43 -20.76
C ALA A 484 -28.77 -3.79 -22.22
N ILE A 485 -29.81 -3.97 -23.04
CA ILE A 485 -29.69 -4.26 -24.47
C ILE A 485 -28.95 -3.10 -25.17
N ARG A 486 -29.30 -1.87 -24.84
CA ARG A 486 -28.71 -0.66 -25.43
C ARG A 486 -27.24 -0.46 -25.05
N CYS A 487 -26.88 -0.69 -23.78
CA CYS A 487 -25.49 -0.69 -23.32
C CYS A 487 -24.68 -1.90 -23.81
N ARG A 488 -25.34 -2.92 -24.40
CA ARG A 488 -24.74 -4.22 -24.75
C ARG A 488 -23.96 -4.84 -23.59
N LEU A 489 -24.53 -4.75 -22.39
CA LEU A 489 -23.94 -5.32 -21.18
C LEU A 489 -24.54 -6.69 -20.89
N GLU A 490 -23.68 -7.66 -20.63
CA GLU A 490 -24.08 -9.02 -20.23
C GLU A 490 -24.68 -9.01 -18.81
N PRO A 491 -25.69 -9.85 -18.53
CA PRO A 491 -26.30 -9.92 -17.18
C PRO A 491 -25.30 -10.32 -16.08
N GLU A 492 -24.34 -11.20 -16.40
CA GLU A 492 -23.29 -11.66 -15.48
C GLU A 492 -21.93 -11.06 -15.87
N LEU A 493 -21.59 -9.94 -15.26
CA LEU A 493 -20.29 -9.29 -15.47
C LEU A 493 -19.21 -9.99 -14.64
N ARG A 494 -18.15 -10.45 -15.31
CA ARG A 494 -16.97 -11.02 -14.64
C ARG A 494 -16.19 -9.95 -13.88
N ALA A 495 -15.67 -10.31 -12.72
CA ALA A 495 -14.80 -9.47 -11.90
C ALA A 495 -13.32 -9.67 -12.25
N PHE A 496 -12.92 -10.89 -12.64
CA PHE A 496 -11.52 -11.23 -12.86
C PHE A 496 -11.22 -11.51 -14.34
N ILE A 497 -10.15 -10.90 -14.84
CA ILE A 497 -9.61 -11.18 -16.18
C ILE A 497 -8.63 -12.36 -16.08
N PRO A 498 -8.69 -13.36 -16.97
CA PRO A 498 -7.69 -14.44 -17.03
C PRO A 498 -6.31 -13.90 -17.40
N LEU A 499 -5.27 -14.27 -16.64
CA LEU A 499 -3.89 -13.83 -16.90
C LEU A 499 -3.40 -14.21 -18.31
N SER A 500 -3.85 -15.36 -18.83
CA SER A 500 -3.53 -15.81 -20.19
C SER A 500 -4.02 -14.86 -21.29
N SER A 501 -5.04 -14.06 -21.01
CA SER A 501 -5.59 -13.07 -21.96
C SER A 501 -4.98 -11.68 -21.80
N LEU A 502 -4.02 -11.50 -20.88
CA LEU A 502 -3.43 -10.19 -20.61
C LEU A 502 -2.72 -9.58 -21.83
N HIS A 503 -2.21 -10.43 -22.74
CA HIS A 503 -1.64 -9.98 -24.03
C HIS A 503 -2.63 -9.18 -24.88
N GLN A 504 -3.94 -9.43 -24.75
CA GLN A 504 -4.99 -8.67 -25.45
C GLN A 504 -5.21 -7.27 -24.83
N HIS A 505 -4.63 -7.00 -23.66
CA HIS A 505 -4.73 -5.73 -22.93
C HIS A 505 -3.35 -5.12 -22.68
N PRO A 506 -2.64 -4.66 -23.74
CA PRO A 506 -1.25 -4.20 -23.64
C PRO A 506 -1.06 -3.01 -22.71
N HIS A 507 -2.10 -2.19 -22.50
CA HIS A 507 -2.07 -1.05 -21.60
C HIS A 507 -1.85 -1.46 -20.13
N ILE A 508 -2.41 -2.60 -19.68
CA ILE A 508 -2.24 -3.09 -18.30
C ILE A 508 -0.77 -3.46 -18.08
N ILE A 509 -0.20 -4.23 -19.00
CA ILE A 509 1.22 -4.65 -18.96
C ILE A 509 2.13 -3.43 -19.00
N HIS A 510 1.83 -2.47 -19.88
CA HIS A 510 2.62 -1.25 -20.01
C HIS A 510 2.63 -0.44 -18.72
N HIS A 511 1.48 -0.26 -18.07
CA HIS A 511 1.40 0.45 -16.79
C HIS A 511 2.17 -0.28 -15.68
N MET A 512 2.08 -1.61 -15.60
CA MET A 512 2.86 -2.40 -14.65
C MET A 512 4.36 -2.21 -14.86
N PHE A 513 4.81 -2.27 -16.11
CA PHE A 513 6.22 -2.11 -16.45
C PHE A 513 6.72 -0.69 -16.17
N GLN A 514 5.98 0.33 -16.60
CA GLN A 514 6.32 1.73 -16.31
C GLN A 514 6.33 2.02 -14.80
N ALA A 515 5.37 1.47 -14.05
CA ALA A 515 5.33 1.64 -12.61
C ALA A 515 6.53 0.97 -11.92
N ALA A 516 6.94 -0.21 -12.40
CA ALA A 516 8.15 -0.89 -11.92
C ALA A 516 9.41 -0.07 -12.19
N LEU A 517 9.53 0.54 -13.38
CA LEU A 517 10.65 1.43 -13.69
C LEU A 517 10.70 2.65 -12.77
N VAL A 518 9.57 3.33 -12.55
CA VAL A 518 9.50 4.48 -11.63
C VAL A 518 9.85 4.07 -10.21
N ALA A 519 9.34 2.93 -9.75
CA ALA A 519 9.61 2.40 -8.40
C ALA A 519 11.08 2.08 -8.18
N LEU A 520 11.71 1.36 -9.12
CA LEU A 520 13.13 0.99 -9.02
C LEU A 520 14.05 2.21 -9.18
N PHE A 521 13.70 3.13 -10.09
CA PHE A 521 14.44 4.36 -10.29
C PHE A 521 14.43 5.23 -9.03
N LEU A 522 13.27 5.35 -8.36
CA LEU A 522 13.21 6.05 -7.08
C LEU A 522 14.01 5.32 -5.99
N GLN A 523 13.72 4.04 -5.77
CA GLN A 523 14.32 3.23 -4.70
C GLN A 523 15.84 3.23 -4.77
N TRP A 524 16.40 2.85 -5.93
CA TRP A 524 17.84 2.75 -6.12
C TRP A 524 18.49 4.08 -6.47
N GLY A 525 17.72 5.05 -6.98
CA GLY A 525 18.23 6.41 -7.19
C GLY A 525 18.60 7.10 -5.88
N THR A 526 17.73 7.04 -4.86
CA THR A 526 18.02 7.65 -3.55
C THR A 526 18.86 6.76 -2.66
N THR A 527 18.53 5.46 -2.55
CA THR A 527 19.29 4.52 -1.72
C THR A 527 20.69 4.28 -2.28
N GLY A 528 20.83 4.19 -3.60
CA GLY A 528 22.13 4.05 -4.27
C GLY A 528 23.02 5.27 -4.06
N ALA A 529 22.46 6.49 -4.08
CA ALA A 529 23.23 7.68 -3.72
C ALA A 529 23.74 7.63 -2.27
N ALA A 530 22.89 7.23 -1.32
CA ALA A 530 23.32 7.06 0.07
C ALA A 530 24.41 6.00 0.23
N ILE A 531 24.28 4.85 -0.45
CA ILE A 531 25.30 3.80 -0.47
C ILE A 531 26.62 4.35 -1.02
N LEU A 532 26.58 5.06 -2.16
CA LEU A 532 27.80 5.61 -2.77
C LEU A 532 28.47 6.66 -1.88
N VAL A 533 27.69 7.55 -1.26
CA VAL A 533 28.22 8.54 -0.31
C VAL A 533 28.92 7.86 0.86
N ALA A 534 28.26 6.88 1.51
CA ALA A 534 28.84 6.16 2.64
C ALA A 534 30.02 5.26 2.23
N TYR A 535 29.96 4.60 1.07
CA TYR A 535 30.98 3.67 0.59
C TYR A 535 32.30 4.36 0.24
N TRP A 536 32.23 5.55 -0.36
CA TRP A 536 33.41 6.31 -0.78
C TRP A 536 33.89 7.31 0.27
N THR A 537 33.27 7.33 1.45
CA THR A 537 33.74 8.13 2.58
C THR A 537 34.77 7.29 3.35
N PRO A 538 36.06 7.68 3.40
CA PRO A 538 37.11 6.84 3.98
C PRO A 538 36.80 6.34 5.40
N ALA A 539 37.00 5.06 5.71
CA ALA A 539 37.56 4.01 4.83
C ALA A 539 36.64 3.58 3.67
N VAL A 540 37.24 3.16 2.56
CA VAL A 540 36.46 2.82 1.35
C VAL A 540 36.01 1.36 1.44
N GLY A 541 34.70 1.13 1.54
CA GLY A 541 34.14 -0.20 1.63
C GLY A 541 32.68 -0.29 2.06
N LEU A 542 32.18 -1.53 2.16
CA LEU A 542 30.92 -1.79 2.86
C LEU A 542 31.21 -1.95 4.35
N GLY A 543 30.83 -0.94 5.13
CA GLY A 543 30.77 -0.98 6.59
C GLY A 543 29.34 -1.11 7.09
N CYS A 544 29.13 -0.84 8.38
CA CYS A 544 27.79 -0.91 9.01
C CYS A 544 26.76 0.01 8.35
N ARG A 545 27.20 1.17 7.83
CA ARG A 545 26.34 2.20 7.26
C ARG A 545 25.98 1.91 5.81
N SER A 546 26.98 1.90 4.92
CA SER A 546 26.82 1.57 3.50
C SER A 546 26.23 0.17 3.29
N GLY A 547 26.67 -0.83 4.08
CA GLY A 547 26.06 -2.16 4.11
C GLY A 547 24.64 -2.17 4.65
N GLY A 548 24.34 -1.37 5.69
CA GLY A 548 22.98 -1.20 6.23
C GLY A 548 22.00 -0.62 5.22
N TYR A 549 22.41 0.37 4.43
CA TYR A 549 21.58 0.93 3.35
C TYR A 549 21.42 -0.06 2.18
N LEU A 550 22.44 -0.87 1.88
CA LEU A 550 22.36 -1.93 0.87
C LEU A 550 21.34 -3.00 1.29
N ILE A 551 21.40 -3.48 2.54
CA ILE A 551 20.42 -4.41 3.10
C ILE A 551 19.01 -3.81 3.02
N TYR A 552 18.87 -2.53 3.39
CA TYR A 552 17.60 -1.82 3.30
C TYR A 552 17.05 -1.80 1.87
N GLY A 553 17.87 -1.43 0.88
CA GLY A 553 17.46 -1.37 -0.53
C GLY A 553 17.06 -2.73 -1.11
N ILE A 554 17.81 -3.79 -0.77
CA ILE A 554 17.49 -5.17 -1.19
C ILE A 554 16.18 -5.63 -0.54
N ALA A 555 16.06 -5.50 0.78
CA ALA A 555 14.86 -5.92 1.52
C ALA A 555 13.59 -5.18 1.04
N ALA A 556 13.70 -3.88 0.77
CA ALA A 556 12.62 -3.08 0.20
C ALA A 556 12.17 -3.61 -1.17
N THR A 557 13.14 -3.95 -2.04
CA THR A 557 12.87 -4.46 -3.39
C THR A 557 12.27 -5.87 -3.35
N VAL A 558 12.81 -6.76 -2.50
CA VAL A 558 12.31 -8.13 -2.33
C VAL A 558 10.88 -8.12 -1.76
N SER A 559 10.62 -7.27 -0.77
CA SER A 559 9.27 -7.10 -0.21
C SER A 559 8.26 -6.66 -1.29
N TRP A 560 8.63 -5.66 -2.09
CA TRP A 560 7.80 -5.21 -3.23
C TRP A 560 7.51 -6.35 -4.21
N LEU A 561 8.54 -7.09 -4.64
CA LEU A 561 8.38 -8.21 -5.57
C LEU A 561 7.46 -9.28 -4.97
N MET A 562 7.68 -9.69 -3.72
CA MET A 562 6.84 -10.69 -3.04
C MET A 562 5.37 -10.28 -3.01
N LEU A 563 5.08 -8.99 -2.73
CA LEU A 563 3.71 -8.49 -2.67
C LEU A 563 3.05 -8.40 -4.05
N VAL A 564 3.78 -7.97 -5.08
CA VAL A 564 3.28 -7.95 -6.47
C VAL A 564 3.03 -9.37 -6.98
N PHE A 565 3.97 -10.30 -6.77
CA PHE A 565 3.79 -11.71 -7.18
C PHE A 565 2.66 -12.39 -6.41
N SER A 566 2.56 -12.14 -5.11
CA SER A 566 1.42 -12.60 -4.31
C SER A 566 0.10 -12.13 -4.92
N ASN A 567 0.00 -10.86 -5.33
CA ASN A 567 -1.21 -10.35 -5.97
C ASN A 567 -1.52 -11.03 -7.31
N LEU A 568 -0.52 -11.31 -8.15
CA LEU A 568 -0.72 -12.06 -9.41
C LEU A 568 -1.30 -13.45 -9.14
N ILE A 569 -0.78 -14.16 -8.14
CA ILE A 569 -1.23 -15.50 -7.77
C ILE A 569 -2.62 -15.43 -7.14
N SER A 570 -2.88 -14.49 -6.23
CA SER A 570 -4.19 -14.26 -5.63
C SER A 570 -5.25 -13.97 -6.70
N HIS A 571 -4.93 -13.13 -7.69
CA HIS A 571 -5.84 -12.82 -8.79
C HIS A 571 -6.16 -14.05 -9.64
N GLU A 572 -5.16 -14.85 -10.00
CA GLU A 572 -5.35 -16.12 -10.72
C GLU A 572 -6.24 -17.10 -9.93
N VAL A 573 -6.02 -17.24 -8.62
CA VAL A 573 -6.87 -18.09 -7.76
C VAL A 573 -8.30 -17.59 -7.76
N MET A 574 -8.51 -16.29 -7.58
CA MET A 574 -9.86 -15.71 -7.55
C MET A 574 -10.57 -15.84 -8.89
N GLN A 575 -9.84 -15.71 -10.01
CA GLN A 575 -10.34 -15.95 -11.34
C GLN A 575 -10.80 -17.40 -11.52
N ARG A 576 -9.99 -18.39 -11.09
CA ARG A 576 -10.37 -19.81 -11.13
C ARG A 576 -11.60 -20.11 -10.29
N LEU A 577 -11.70 -19.52 -9.09
CA LEU A 577 -12.87 -19.66 -8.22
C LEU A 577 -14.13 -19.07 -8.87
N GLU A 578 -14.01 -17.93 -9.57
CA GLU A 578 -15.14 -17.31 -10.30
C GLU A 578 -15.68 -18.24 -11.40
N VAL A 579 -14.80 -18.89 -12.18
CA VAL A 579 -15.21 -19.87 -13.21
C VAL A 579 -15.43 -21.29 -12.67
N ARG A 580 -15.38 -21.48 -11.34
CA ARG A 580 -15.54 -22.77 -10.65
C ARG A 580 -14.52 -23.85 -11.03
N ASP A 581 -13.32 -23.46 -11.46
CA ASP A 581 -12.19 -24.38 -11.61
C ASP A 581 -11.44 -24.50 -10.26
N GLN A 582 -11.45 -25.69 -9.67
CA GLN A 582 -10.80 -25.95 -8.38
C GLN A 582 -9.38 -26.52 -8.51
N ARG A 583 -8.88 -26.74 -9.74
CA ARG A 583 -7.58 -27.38 -9.94
C ARG A 583 -6.43 -26.50 -9.46
N GLY A 584 -5.63 -27.03 -8.54
CA GLY A 584 -4.44 -26.39 -8.00
C GLY A 584 -4.70 -25.15 -7.13
N THR A 585 -5.96 -24.78 -6.88
CA THR A 585 -6.31 -23.55 -6.15
C THR A 585 -5.77 -23.56 -4.73
N ARG A 586 -5.83 -24.69 -4.00
CA ARG A 586 -5.30 -24.80 -2.63
C ARG A 586 -3.80 -24.47 -2.54
N GLY A 587 -2.99 -25.01 -3.45
CA GLY A 587 -1.54 -24.77 -3.46
C GLY A 587 -1.19 -23.33 -3.84
N LEU A 588 -1.88 -22.78 -4.85
CA LEU A 588 -1.72 -21.39 -5.26
C LEU A 588 -2.20 -20.42 -4.16
N SER A 589 -3.30 -20.72 -3.47
CA SER A 589 -3.78 -19.97 -2.31
C SER A 589 -2.73 -19.93 -1.20
N ALA A 590 -2.13 -21.07 -0.87
CA ALA A 590 -1.07 -21.16 0.13
C ALA A 590 0.14 -20.30 -0.25
N LEU A 591 0.61 -20.43 -1.50
CA LEU A 591 1.74 -19.68 -2.01
C LEU A 591 1.49 -18.17 -1.99
N ALA A 592 0.31 -17.72 -2.44
CA ALA A 592 -0.07 -16.32 -2.43
C ALA A 592 -0.07 -15.74 -1.01
N VAL A 593 -0.68 -16.46 -0.05
CA VAL A 593 -0.74 -16.04 1.34
C VAL A 593 0.65 -16.00 1.98
N ILE A 594 1.47 -17.04 1.80
CA ILE A 594 2.84 -17.10 2.36
C ILE A 594 3.68 -15.96 1.81
N MET A 595 3.72 -15.75 0.48
CA MET A 595 4.46 -14.64 -0.11
C MET A 595 4.02 -13.28 0.42
N ARG A 596 2.70 -13.08 0.61
CA ARG A 596 2.18 -11.83 1.16
C ARG A 596 2.63 -11.61 2.60
N ILE A 597 2.47 -12.62 3.45
CA ILE A 597 2.84 -12.52 4.87
C ILE A 597 4.34 -12.26 4.98
N THR A 598 5.17 -13.02 4.27
CA THR A 598 6.62 -12.81 4.25
C THR A 598 6.99 -11.42 3.73
N GLY A 599 6.37 -10.97 2.63
CA GLY A 599 6.62 -9.64 2.06
C GLY A 599 6.27 -8.50 3.02
N LYS A 600 5.12 -8.59 3.71
CA LYS A 600 4.72 -7.61 4.74
C LYS A 600 5.63 -7.64 5.95
N THR A 601 5.95 -8.82 6.46
CA THR A 601 6.84 -9.00 7.61
C THR A 601 8.23 -8.44 7.31
N LEU A 602 8.77 -8.70 6.11
CA LEU A 602 10.02 -8.13 5.66
C LEU A 602 9.96 -6.60 5.62
N ALA A 603 8.88 -6.00 5.10
CA ALA A 603 8.72 -4.54 5.12
C ALA A 603 8.66 -3.97 6.55
N ILE A 604 7.97 -4.64 7.49
CA ILE A 604 7.92 -4.20 8.89
C ILE A 604 9.32 -4.18 9.50
N PHE A 605 10.07 -5.28 9.36
CA PHE A 605 11.45 -5.34 9.85
C PHE A 605 12.35 -4.35 9.13
N ASN A 606 12.17 -4.13 7.84
CA ASN A 606 12.97 -3.17 7.07
C ASN A 606 12.67 -1.71 7.46
N ALA A 607 11.42 -1.40 7.80
CA ALA A 607 11.04 -0.09 8.34
C ALA A 607 11.66 0.14 9.71
N ALA A 608 11.61 -0.87 10.59
CA ALA A 608 12.25 -0.82 11.90
C ALA A 608 13.78 -0.67 11.76
N TRP A 609 14.39 -1.40 10.82
CA TRP A 609 15.82 -1.30 10.52
C TRP A 609 16.22 0.12 10.11
N LEU A 610 15.50 0.73 9.16
CA LEU A 610 15.83 2.09 8.69
C LEU A 610 15.74 3.15 9.80
N ILE A 611 14.73 3.04 10.68
CA ILE A 611 14.57 3.97 11.81
C ILE A 611 15.65 3.71 12.85
N ALA A 612 15.86 2.45 13.23
CA ALA A 612 16.84 2.07 14.24
C ALA A 612 18.26 2.40 13.79
N SER A 613 18.61 2.15 12.52
CA SER A 613 19.94 2.46 11.98
C SER A 613 20.22 3.95 12.02
N GLY A 614 19.25 4.81 11.67
CA GLY A 614 19.40 6.26 11.80
C GLY A 614 19.65 6.71 13.25
N VAL A 615 18.90 6.16 14.21
CA VAL A 615 19.11 6.49 15.64
C VAL A 615 20.46 5.97 16.14
N MET A 616 20.84 4.73 15.79
CA MET A 616 22.13 4.14 16.16
C MET A 616 23.30 4.94 15.59
N GLU A 617 23.14 5.43 14.37
CA GLU A 617 24.11 6.28 13.69
C GLU A 617 24.35 7.60 14.45
N ASP A 618 23.26 8.26 14.87
CA ASP A 618 23.31 9.57 15.51
C ASP A 618 23.84 9.52 16.95
N ILE A 619 23.67 8.41 17.68
CA ILE A 619 24.22 8.23 19.03
C ILE A 619 25.66 7.67 19.04
N GLY A 620 26.26 7.45 17.87
CA GLY A 620 27.61 6.91 17.75
C GLY A 620 27.70 5.40 17.99
N ALA A 621 26.61 4.64 17.91
CA ALA A 621 26.65 3.18 18.10
C ALA A 621 27.47 2.46 17.01
N PHE A 622 27.65 3.09 15.85
CA PHE A 622 28.52 2.60 14.78
C PHE A 622 29.99 3.03 14.93
N GLN A 623 30.36 3.79 15.95
CA GLN A 623 31.74 4.21 16.19
C GLN A 623 32.53 3.10 16.90
N THR A 624 32.84 2.05 16.15
CA THR A 624 33.58 0.88 16.61
C THR A 624 34.59 0.46 15.54
N CYS A 625 35.68 -0.20 15.93
CA CYS A 625 36.64 -0.75 14.97
C CYS A 625 35.95 -1.63 13.91
N TRP A 626 34.95 -2.44 14.27
CA TRP A 626 34.26 -3.31 13.31
C TRP A 626 33.49 -2.51 12.24
N CYS A 627 32.77 -1.47 12.65
CA CYS A 627 31.97 -0.67 11.73
C CYS A 627 32.81 0.29 10.89
N ASP A 628 33.78 0.97 11.48
CA ASP A 628 34.55 2.01 10.82
C ASP A 628 35.76 1.46 10.03
N THR A 629 36.06 0.15 10.17
CA THR A 629 37.08 -0.51 9.32
C THR A 629 36.49 -1.20 8.08
N ASP A 630 35.20 -1.03 7.80
CA ASP A 630 34.49 -1.75 6.73
C ASP A 630 34.60 -3.28 6.83
N ALA A 631 34.57 -3.80 8.07
CA ALA A 631 34.72 -5.23 8.32
C ALA A 631 33.57 -6.08 7.73
N PHE A 632 32.46 -5.46 7.31
CA PHE A 632 31.39 -6.16 6.61
C PHE A 632 31.84 -6.67 5.23
N GLN A 633 32.65 -5.90 4.49
CA GLN A 633 33.26 -6.35 3.23
C GLN A 633 34.60 -7.06 3.45
N TYR A 634 35.47 -6.48 4.28
CA TYR A 634 36.88 -6.88 4.34
C TYR A 634 37.22 -7.77 5.53
N HIS A 635 36.27 -8.05 6.42
CA HIS A 635 36.49 -8.82 7.65
C HIS A 635 37.71 -8.29 8.43
N GLY A 636 38.69 -9.14 8.71
CA GLY A 636 39.92 -8.76 9.42
C GLY A 636 40.92 -7.93 8.60
N ASN A 637 40.69 -7.77 7.29
CA ASN A 637 41.56 -7.00 6.38
C ASN A 637 41.06 -5.57 6.16
N GLY A 638 40.03 -5.16 6.89
CA GLY A 638 39.53 -3.78 6.89
C GLY A 638 40.55 -2.78 7.44
N TRP A 639 40.30 -1.50 7.26
CA TRP A 639 41.14 -0.43 7.76
C TRP A 639 40.30 0.82 8.06
N ILE A 640 40.80 1.71 8.91
CA ILE A 640 40.12 2.96 9.28
C ILE A 640 41.07 4.15 9.11
N SER A 641 40.57 5.28 8.61
CA SER A 641 41.33 6.53 8.58
C SER A 641 41.22 7.27 9.92
N VAL A 642 42.35 7.44 10.61
CA VAL A 642 42.42 8.10 11.93
C VAL A 642 43.45 9.24 12.00
N PHE A 643 44.25 9.45 10.94
CA PHE A 643 45.35 10.41 10.95
C PHE A 643 45.16 11.60 10.01
N LYS A 644 44.12 11.59 9.17
CA LYS A 644 43.91 12.61 8.14
C LYS A 644 43.05 13.77 8.62
N ASP A 645 43.42 14.97 8.18
CA ASP A 645 42.68 16.18 8.46
C ASP A 645 41.56 16.42 7.44
N ALA A 646 40.72 17.41 7.72
CA ALA A 646 39.57 17.74 6.87
C ALA A 646 39.97 18.16 5.44
N SER A 647 41.18 18.67 5.22
CA SER A 647 41.63 19.14 3.90
C SER A 647 41.98 17.97 2.97
N ASP A 648 42.65 16.95 3.51
CA ASP A 648 42.94 15.70 2.80
C ASP A 648 41.64 14.96 2.45
N LEU A 649 40.73 14.87 3.42
CA LEU A 649 39.44 14.20 3.25
C LEU A 649 38.53 14.89 2.23
N ARG A 650 38.54 16.23 2.19
CA ARG A 650 37.79 17.03 1.21
C ARG A 650 38.15 16.67 -0.24
N ASN A 651 39.43 16.46 -0.52
CA ASN A 651 39.90 16.18 -1.88
C ASN A 651 39.44 14.80 -2.38
N VAL A 652 39.22 13.85 -1.45
CA VAL A 652 38.86 12.46 -1.78
C VAL A 652 37.35 12.27 -1.84
N ALA A 653 36.62 12.74 -0.83
CA ALA A 653 35.18 12.45 -0.69
C ALA A 653 34.26 13.55 -1.24
N GLY A 654 34.77 14.78 -1.42
CA GLY A 654 33.93 15.94 -1.74
C GLY A 654 33.15 15.82 -3.04
N GLY A 655 33.76 15.23 -4.08
CA GLY A 655 33.10 14.98 -5.36
C GLY A 655 31.89 14.03 -5.23
N THR A 656 32.05 12.98 -4.43
CA THR A 656 30.99 11.97 -4.23
C THR A 656 29.82 12.54 -3.43
N TRP A 657 30.07 13.37 -2.42
CA TRP A 657 29.00 13.99 -1.64
C TRP A 657 28.14 14.93 -2.50
N ILE A 658 28.79 15.81 -3.28
CA ILE A 658 28.10 16.71 -4.21
C ILE A 658 27.33 15.90 -5.25
N GLY A 659 27.97 14.88 -5.83
CA GLY A 659 27.34 13.98 -6.79
C GLY A 659 26.11 13.27 -6.22
N GLY A 660 26.22 12.75 -4.99
CA GLY A 660 25.14 12.07 -4.27
C GLY A 660 23.95 12.97 -3.99
N PHE A 661 24.19 14.22 -3.57
CA PHE A 661 23.14 15.22 -3.40
C PHE A 661 22.43 15.55 -4.72
N VAL A 662 23.20 15.91 -5.75
CA VAL A 662 22.65 16.31 -7.05
C VAL A 662 21.86 15.16 -7.68
N TRP A 663 22.37 13.93 -7.58
CA TRP A 663 21.69 12.74 -8.09
C TRP A 663 20.39 12.45 -7.34
N SER A 664 20.42 12.37 -6.01
CA SER A 664 19.22 12.07 -5.21
C SER A 664 18.13 13.13 -5.40
N MET A 665 18.48 14.41 -5.40
CA MET A 665 17.54 15.50 -5.70
C MET A 665 17.04 15.44 -7.14
N GLY A 666 17.90 15.15 -8.11
CA GLY A 666 17.51 14.95 -9.51
C GLY A 666 16.50 13.82 -9.68
N VAL A 667 16.71 12.68 -9.01
CA VAL A 667 15.77 11.55 -8.96
C VAL A 667 14.43 11.98 -8.35
N CYS A 668 14.46 12.66 -7.19
CA CYS A 668 13.24 13.14 -6.53
C CYS A 668 12.43 14.11 -7.40
N LEU A 669 13.10 15.04 -8.08
CA LEU A 669 12.47 15.98 -9.00
C LEU A 669 11.91 15.26 -10.24
N ALA A 670 12.67 14.35 -10.83
CA ALA A 670 12.23 13.60 -12.00
C ALA A 670 10.98 12.75 -11.72
N VAL A 671 10.96 12.01 -10.61
CA VAL A 671 9.80 11.20 -10.21
C VAL A 671 8.59 12.07 -9.88
N SER A 672 8.80 13.18 -9.16
CA SER A 672 7.73 14.15 -8.87
C SER A 672 7.16 14.75 -10.17
N ALA A 673 8.01 15.07 -11.14
CA ALA A 673 7.61 15.56 -12.45
C ALA A 673 6.81 14.52 -13.24
N VAL A 674 7.18 13.23 -13.17
CA VAL A 674 6.38 12.14 -13.76
C VAL A 674 4.98 12.14 -13.15
N PHE A 675 4.84 12.15 -11.82
CA PHE A 675 3.52 12.18 -11.18
C PHE A 675 2.72 13.44 -11.55
N ALA A 676 3.37 14.60 -11.59
CA ALA A 676 2.74 15.84 -11.99
C ALA A 676 2.27 15.80 -13.46
N TYR A 677 3.09 15.28 -14.37
CA TYR A 677 2.78 15.17 -15.80
C TYR A 677 1.61 14.21 -16.05
N GLN A 678 1.61 13.04 -15.41
CA GLN A 678 0.52 12.08 -15.59
C GLN A 678 -0.83 12.64 -15.18
N VAL A 679 -0.87 13.43 -14.10
CA VAL A 679 -2.12 14.02 -13.61
C VAL A 679 -2.43 15.39 -14.23
N ASN A 680 -1.45 16.18 -14.71
CA ASN A 680 -1.69 17.44 -15.44
C ASN A 680 -2.17 17.18 -16.87
N GLY A 681 -1.72 16.09 -17.50
CA GLY A 681 -2.29 15.61 -18.76
C GLY A 681 -3.81 15.36 -18.67
N GLU A 682 -4.39 15.28 -17.47
CA GLU A 682 -5.84 15.25 -17.23
C GLU A 682 -6.51 16.61 -17.31
N ARG A 683 -5.81 17.71 -17.00
CA ARG A 683 -6.41 19.05 -16.88
C ARG A 683 -6.47 19.77 -18.24
N ASN A 684 -5.37 19.74 -19.01
CA ASN A 684 -5.27 20.27 -20.40
C ASN A 684 -6.11 19.51 -21.45
N SER A 685 -7.03 18.71 -20.95
CA SER A 685 -7.73 17.69 -21.68
C SER A 685 -9.16 17.55 -21.15
N LEU A 686 -9.49 18.28 -20.09
CA LEU A 686 -10.84 18.62 -19.68
C LEU A 686 -11.17 20.07 -20.06
N ASP A 687 -10.15 20.92 -20.23
CA ASP A 687 -10.17 22.21 -20.95
C ASP A 687 -9.89 21.98 -22.45
#